data_AF-A0A9W9CQK1-F1
#
_entry.id   AF-A0A9W9CQK1-F1
#
_cell.length_a   1.000
_cell.length_b   1.000
_cell.length_c   1.000
_cell.angle_alpha   90.00
_cell.angle_beta   90.00
_cell.angle_gamma   90.00
#
_symmetry.space_group_name_H-M   'P 1'
#
loop_
_entity.id
_entity.type
_entity.pdbx_description
1 polymer ?
#
loop_
_entity_poly.entity_id
_entity_poly.type
_entity_poly.pdbx_seq_one_letter_code
_entity_poly.pdbx_strand_id
1 'polypeptide(L)'
;MSASRIFTSSLLLAASLAGVQAQSTSPYLDEATGITFQQYVSTAGLSFGIALPEGAGTGFIGQLSATTTGWAAVTLSGSMRNSLLVVSWPNGDEVVSSLRTTTGYSNPGVFTGNATIKPIAAGTSVNDTGYTYTFLCESCIIDDMTFDATADSGILGWALGTNPPDTPSSASSVLQYHDGGFGIYGFDLAGAKSANFSSWAALASSGNSTTTPPPSSGGGNSSTPAIPNNGTVSVSNSTYDYIVVGGGASGLVVSERIAETGKSVLVLERGGPSFFSSGGDLVVPWNDTLTAYEVPGLFNALSSFPGNNAYCSDTPEIAGCILGGGTAVNGLQFVRPPSFDFDDNWPQGWKWAEVEASAARFYERNPGSTSPSTDGKYYDNAVWDVSSKFFAGAGWKQVDTNEQPDEKFQVYSYPAINTMGGLRAGPVRTYLPLVADLPNFKLQLHTKVIRTLRTNSTVTGVEVELEDGARQIININQGGKVILAAGAMSSPRILFNSGIGPADQINIVKSGNTGVTLPPESQWINLPVGFVRDHALISVNFNVTAGMTIMGADEFTSPSNMTKSLYAHGAGPLAQSFNRAMSYTTITNDEGHKTVIQNHIYSRANNTISFLFATTHGVTSTGMLGITPDGNTEWTVNPYLTSESDKAAMAAALDDLLAISRRPNSTLSYIGPSNATGASIIASQAPAAGTHMTGTTIMGTDDGTKNGSSVVDPDCKVYGTDNLFVVDAGMHPDVPTGNTQAIVMVAAEHAVQKILALDGSTASNTTYRWR
;
A
#
# COMPACT_ATOMS: atom_id res chain seq x y z
N MET A 1 -28.19 -13.64 35.53
CA MET A 1 -26.88 -14.12 36.01
C MET A 1 -26.14 -14.77 34.85
N SER A 2 -25.36 -13.99 34.12
CA SER A 2 -24.11 -14.41 33.48
C SER A 2 -23.49 -13.13 32.92
N ALA A 3 -22.37 -12.73 33.52
CA ALA A 3 -21.75 -11.43 33.37
C ALA A 3 -20.59 -11.47 32.37
N SER A 4 -20.42 -10.34 31.69
CA SER A 4 -19.15 -9.75 31.22
C SER A 4 -18.16 -10.64 30.46
N ARG A 5 -18.15 -10.47 29.13
CA ARG A 5 -16.90 -10.45 28.34
C ARG A 5 -16.93 -9.18 27.48
N ILE A 6 -16.25 -8.16 27.98
CA ILE A 6 -16.03 -6.87 27.32
C ILE A 6 -14.84 -7.10 26.36
N PHE A 7 -15.05 -6.89 25.07
CA PHE A 7 -13.98 -6.84 24.07
C PHE A 7 -13.30 -5.46 24.14
N THR A 8 -12.10 -5.42 24.73
CA THR A 8 -11.18 -4.28 24.66
C THR A 8 -9.99 -4.68 23.80
N SER A 9 -9.99 -4.27 22.53
CA SER A 9 -8.84 -4.45 21.62
C SER A 9 -8.90 -3.39 20.52
N SER A 10 -8.63 -2.13 20.88
CA SER A 10 -8.41 -1.00 19.95
C SER A 10 -7.64 0.14 20.64
N LEU A 11 -6.63 -0.21 21.44
CA LEU A 11 -5.69 0.73 22.06
C LEU A 11 -4.27 0.35 21.62
N LEU A 12 -3.40 1.35 21.48
CA LEU A 12 -1.94 1.28 21.29
C LEU A 12 -1.43 1.55 19.86
N LEU A 13 -1.61 2.80 19.40
CA LEU A 13 -0.56 3.47 18.61
C LEU A 13 -0.28 4.92 19.06
N ALA A 14 -0.95 5.43 20.11
CA ALA A 14 -0.82 6.81 20.60
C ALA A 14 -0.36 6.93 22.07
N ALA A 15 0.27 5.89 22.61
CA ALA A 15 0.83 5.90 23.97
C ALA A 15 2.35 5.66 23.97
N SER A 16 3.10 6.28 23.05
CA SER A 16 4.53 5.97 22.87
C SER A 16 5.53 6.86 23.60
N LEU A 17 5.13 7.80 24.47
CA LEU A 17 6.08 8.42 25.42
C LEU A 17 5.59 8.60 26.87
N ALA A 18 4.32 8.34 27.17
CA ALA A 18 3.81 8.30 28.55
C ALA A 18 3.15 6.97 28.95
N GLY A 19 3.00 6.01 28.02
CA GLY A 19 2.37 4.70 28.26
C GLY A 19 3.32 3.50 28.21
N VAL A 20 4.60 3.70 27.88
CA VAL A 20 5.61 2.62 27.84
C VAL A 20 5.84 2.00 29.24
N GLN A 21 5.38 2.66 30.32
CA GLN A 21 5.48 2.15 31.69
C GLN A 21 4.39 1.15 32.12
N ALA A 22 3.39 0.81 31.29
CA ALA A 22 2.26 -0.02 31.75
C ALA A 22 2.10 -1.41 31.10
N GLN A 23 2.94 -1.80 30.13
CA GLN A 23 3.01 -3.18 29.64
C GLN A 23 4.39 -3.74 29.96
N SER A 24 4.55 -4.24 31.18
CA SER A 24 5.78 -4.88 31.64
C SER A 24 5.80 -6.34 31.21
N THR A 25 6.93 -6.79 30.67
CA THR A 25 7.24 -8.22 30.66
C THR A 25 7.43 -8.73 32.10
N SER A 26 7.27 -10.03 32.31
CA SER A 26 7.48 -10.66 33.61
C SER A 26 8.22 -11.99 33.49
N PRO A 27 8.94 -12.45 34.52
CA PRO A 27 9.55 -13.77 34.52
C PRO A 27 8.49 -14.88 34.34
N TYR A 28 8.79 -15.85 33.48
CA TYR A 28 7.99 -17.02 33.19
C TYR A 28 8.89 -18.25 33.14
N LEU A 29 8.59 -19.25 33.99
CA LEU A 29 9.26 -20.54 33.96
C LEU A 29 8.49 -21.48 33.01
N ASP A 30 9.14 -21.89 31.93
CA ASP A 30 8.61 -22.97 31.11
C ASP A 30 8.93 -24.31 31.77
N GLU A 31 7.93 -24.91 32.41
CA GLU A 31 8.08 -26.18 33.14
C GLU A 31 8.54 -27.34 32.24
N ALA A 32 8.27 -27.26 30.92
CA ALA A 32 8.64 -28.31 29.98
C ALA A 32 10.15 -28.34 29.67
N THR A 33 10.79 -27.17 29.58
CA THR A 33 12.23 -27.04 29.30
C THR A 33 13.06 -26.71 30.54
N GLY A 34 12.44 -26.20 31.61
CA GLY A 34 13.12 -25.62 32.76
C GLY A 34 13.76 -24.24 32.48
N ILE A 35 13.43 -23.61 31.35
CA ILE A 35 13.98 -22.30 30.96
C ILE A 35 13.14 -21.20 31.59
N THR A 36 13.80 -20.23 32.22
CA THR A 36 13.14 -19.01 32.68
C THR A 36 13.30 -17.93 31.63
N PHE A 37 12.19 -17.47 31.08
CA PHE A 37 12.11 -16.37 30.13
C PHE A 37 11.67 -15.10 30.84
N GLN A 38 12.09 -13.95 30.34
CA GLN A 38 11.32 -12.73 30.52
C GLN A 38 10.25 -12.70 29.42
N GLN A 39 8.97 -12.63 29.76
CA GLN A 39 7.86 -12.88 28.82
C GLN A 39 6.85 -11.73 28.76
N TYR A 40 6.37 -11.45 27.55
CA TYR A 40 5.18 -10.65 27.27
C TYR A 40 4.01 -11.53 26.85
N VAL A 41 2.79 -11.13 27.24
CA VAL A 41 1.53 -11.77 26.85
C VAL A 41 0.58 -10.71 26.32
N SER A 42 0.12 -10.87 25.08
CA SER A 42 -0.87 -9.99 24.45
C SER A 42 -2.30 -10.42 24.81
N THR A 43 -3.23 -9.47 24.76
CA THR A 43 -4.66 -9.77 24.92
C THR A 43 -5.25 -10.51 23.72
N ALA A 44 -4.53 -10.58 22.59
CA ALA A 44 -4.91 -11.30 21.39
C ALA A 44 -4.47 -12.77 21.40
N GLY A 45 -3.82 -13.23 22.47
CA GLY A 45 -3.44 -14.64 22.62
C GLY A 45 -2.08 -15.01 22.04
N LEU A 46 -1.17 -14.03 21.86
CA LEU A 46 0.24 -14.25 21.56
C LEU A 46 1.08 -14.04 22.82
N SER A 47 2.08 -14.89 23.06
CA SER A 47 3.11 -14.64 24.07
C SER A 47 4.51 -14.79 23.47
N PHE A 48 5.42 -13.91 23.85
CA PHE A 48 6.83 -14.02 23.47
C PHE A 48 7.76 -13.80 24.65
N GLY A 49 8.67 -14.76 24.87
CA GLY A 49 9.68 -14.71 25.91
C GLY A 49 11.10 -14.79 25.37
N ILE A 50 12.03 -14.11 26.04
CA ILE A 50 13.47 -14.12 25.74
C ILE A 50 14.26 -14.53 26.98
N ALA A 51 15.28 -15.36 26.79
CA ALA A 51 16.40 -15.55 27.71
C ALA A 51 17.72 -15.17 27.03
N LEU A 52 18.57 -14.43 27.73
CA LEU A 52 19.84 -13.86 27.26
C LEU A 52 21.03 -14.36 28.09
N PRO A 53 22.25 -14.41 27.53
CA PRO A 53 23.46 -14.56 28.33
C PRO A 53 23.72 -13.30 29.18
N GLU A 54 24.45 -13.44 30.30
CA GLU A 54 24.83 -12.31 31.16
C GLU A 54 25.86 -11.37 30.49
N GLY A 55 26.61 -11.85 29.50
CA GLY A 55 27.56 -11.06 28.71
C GLY A 55 27.01 -10.64 27.34
N ALA A 56 27.78 -9.83 26.60
CA ALA A 56 27.44 -9.45 25.22
C ALA A 56 27.47 -10.70 24.31
N GLY A 57 26.29 -11.24 24.01
CA GLY A 57 26.08 -12.33 23.07
C GLY A 57 25.44 -11.83 21.78
N THR A 58 25.56 -12.60 20.70
CA THR A 58 24.91 -12.32 19.41
C THR A 58 23.61 -13.08 19.22
N GLY A 59 23.16 -13.84 20.23
CA GLY A 59 22.00 -14.71 20.15
C GLY A 59 21.22 -14.78 21.45
N PHE A 60 20.04 -15.39 21.38
CA PHE A 60 19.10 -15.51 22.49
C PHE A 60 18.29 -16.81 22.37
N ILE A 61 17.63 -17.23 23.45
CA ILE A 61 16.62 -18.29 23.40
C ILE A 61 15.25 -17.62 23.42
N GLY A 62 14.42 -17.90 22.42
CA GLY A 62 13.07 -17.38 22.30
C GLY A 62 12.02 -18.46 22.56
N GLN A 63 10.88 -18.06 23.12
CA GLN A 63 9.66 -18.86 23.13
C GLN A 63 8.50 -18.04 22.60
N LEU A 64 7.92 -18.46 21.48
CA LEU A 64 6.77 -17.84 20.84
C LEU A 64 5.57 -18.79 20.91
N SER A 65 4.49 -18.37 21.55
CA SER A 65 3.23 -19.12 21.61
C SER A 65 2.08 -18.29 21.05
N ALA A 66 1.12 -18.95 20.41
CA ALA A 66 -0.05 -18.29 19.87
C ALA A 66 -1.29 -19.19 19.92
N THR A 67 -2.44 -18.60 20.29
CA THR A 67 -3.76 -19.25 20.26
C THR A 67 -4.43 -19.04 18.89
N THR A 68 -3.78 -19.54 17.84
CA THR A 68 -4.26 -19.48 16.45
C THR A 68 -3.79 -20.71 15.69
N THR A 69 -4.54 -21.12 14.66
CA THR A 69 -4.08 -22.07 13.63
C THR A 69 -3.37 -21.37 12.47
N GLY A 70 -3.35 -20.03 12.48
CA GLY A 70 -2.63 -19.20 11.52
C GLY A 70 -1.15 -19.08 11.84
N TRP A 71 -0.62 -17.86 11.84
CA TRP A 71 0.81 -17.59 12.08
C TRP A 71 1.01 -16.52 13.15
N ALA A 72 2.17 -16.54 13.81
CA ALA A 72 2.59 -15.49 14.72
C ALA A 72 3.97 -14.97 14.34
N ALA A 73 4.19 -13.68 14.55
CA ALA A 73 5.50 -13.08 14.39
C ALA A 73 5.83 -12.13 15.51
N VAL A 74 7.13 -11.96 15.73
CA VAL A 74 7.70 -10.90 16.54
C VAL A 74 8.78 -10.19 15.75
N THR A 75 8.85 -8.88 15.91
CA THR A 75 10.01 -8.10 15.50
C THR A 75 10.86 -7.83 16.74
N LEU A 76 12.17 -7.99 16.56
CA LEU A 76 13.16 -7.74 17.61
C LEU A 76 13.51 -6.24 17.71
N SER A 77 12.76 -5.40 16.99
CA SER A 77 12.68 -3.96 17.15
C SER A 77 11.20 -3.56 17.29
N GLY A 78 10.90 -2.30 17.62
CA GLY A 78 9.51 -1.80 17.63
C GLY A 78 8.88 -1.66 16.22
N SER A 79 9.60 -2.02 15.15
CA SER A 79 9.21 -1.79 13.76
C SER A 79 9.17 -3.10 12.96
N MET A 80 8.20 -3.24 12.05
CA MET A 80 8.20 -4.30 11.04
C MET A 80 9.30 -4.08 9.98
N ARG A 81 9.58 -2.82 9.64
CA ARG A 81 10.53 -2.43 8.59
C ARG A 81 11.95 -2.43 9.11
N ASN A 82 12.88 -2.84 8.24
CA ASN A 82 14.32 -2.87 8.48
C ASN A 82 14.68 -3.58 9.78
N SER A 83 13.96 -4.65 10.11
CA SER A 83 14.10 -5.36 11.36
C SER A 83 14.10 -6.86 11.12
N LEU A 84 14.78 -7.60 11.99
CA LEU A 84 14.72 -9.06 11.93
C LEU A 84 13.40 -9.52 12.55
N LEU A 85 12.58 -10.21 11.76
CA LEU A 85 11.34 -10.82 12.22
C LEU A 85 11.56 -12.31 12.47
N VAL A 86 11.05 -12.80 13.59
CA VAL A 86 10.89 -14.23 13.84
C VAL A 86 9.43 -14.57 13.62
N VAL A 87 9.16 -15.45 12.66
CA VAL A 87 7.81 -15.90 12.30
C VAL A 87 7.69 -17.40 12.54
N SER A 88 6.55 -17.86 13.04
CA SER A 88 6.24 -19.29 13.14
C SER A 88 4.75 -19.57 12.92
N TRP A 89 4.42 -20.83 12.64
CA TRP A 89 3.05 -21.33 12.48
C TRP A 89 3.01 -22.86 12.59
N PRO A 90 1.87 -23.46 12.94
CA PRO A 90 1.73 -24.91 12.97
C PRO A 90 1.56 -25.48 11.56
N ASN A 91 2.12 -26.67 11.32
CA ASN A 91 1.91 -27.47 10.11
C ASN A 91 1.78 -28.95 10.52
N GLY A 92 0.53 -29.40 10.71
CA GLY A 92 0.28 -30.68 11.38
C GLY A 92 0.73 -30.61 12.84
N ASP A 93 1.49 -31.61 13.29
CA ASP A 93 2.03 -31.69 14.65
C ASP A 93 3.37 -30.94 14.83
N GLU A 94 3.89 -30.34 13.76
CA GLU A 94 5.16 -29.60 13.75
C GLU A 94 4.93 -28.09 13.75
N VAL A 95 5.93 -27.34 14.21
CA VAL A 95 5.99 -25.89 14.03
C VAL A 95 7.02 -25.55 12.97
N VAL A 96 6.58 -24.83 11.94
CA VAL A 96 7.47 -24.23 10.95
C VAL A 96 7.83 -22.82 11.41
N SER A 97 9.10 -22.44 11.23
CA SER A 97 9.62 -21.12 11.60
C SER A 97 10.45 -20.51 10.48
N SER A 98 10.52 -19.17 10.45
CA SER A 98 11.29 -18.43 9.46
C SER A 98 11.81 -17.12 10.02
N LEU A 99 13.06 -16.80 9.70
CA LEU A 99 13.61 -15.46 9.86
C LEU A 99 13.24 -14.64 8.62
N ARG A 100 12.63 -13.48 8.81
CA ARG A 100 12.18 -12.61 7.73
C ARG A 100 12.73 -11.19 7.88
N THR A 101 12.74 -10.45 6.78
CA THR A 101 13.01 -9.01 6.76
C THR A 101 12.20 -8.34 5.66
N THR A 102 11.92 -7.05 5.82
CA THR A 102 11.31 -6.21 4.79
C THR A 102 11.72 -4.77 4.97
N THR A 103 11.79 -4.02 3.87
CA THR A 103 12.04 -2.58 3.89
C THR A 103 10.73 -1.76 3.86
N GLY A 104 9.60 -2.41 3.58
CA GLY A 104 8.26 -1.80 3.47
C GLY A 104 7.19 -2.54 4.29
N TYR A 105 5.91 -2.29 4.01
CA TYR A 105 4.79 -2.97 4.68
C TYR A 105 4.21 -4.13 3.86
N SER A 106 4.95 -4.62 2.87
CA SER A 106 4.67 -5.82 2.09
C SER A 106 5.03 -7.11 2.83
N ASN A 107 4.69 -8.25 2.22
CA ASN A 107 5.03 -9.56 2.75
C ASN A 107 6.55 -9.67 2.97
N PRO A 108 7.01 -10.00 4.20
CA PRO A 108 8.44 -9.99 4.47
C PRO A 108 9.12 -11.22 3.85
N GLY A 109 10.18 -10.97 3.08
CA GLY A 109 11.00 -11.99 2.45
C GLY A 109 11.85 -12.76 3.47
N VAL A 110 12.36 -13.94 3.07
CA VAL A 110 13.29 -14.71 3.92
C VAL A 110 14.57 -13.92 4.14
N PHE A 111 14.99 -13.82 5.40
CA PHE A 111 16.22 -13.14 5.77
C PHE A 111 17.45 -13.89 5.20
N THR A 112 18.34 -13.16 4.53
CA THR A 112 19.49 -13.72 3.80
C THR A 112 20.84 -13.56 4.51
N GLY A 113 20.84 -13.14 5.79
CA GLY A 113 22.06 -13.00 6.61
C GLY A 113 22.45 -14.28 7.36
N ASN A 114 23.40 -14.14 8.29
CA ASN A 114 24.01 -15.28 9.03
C ASN A 114 23.20 -15.76 10.24
N ALA A 115 22.05 -15.15 10.53
CA ALA A 115 21.22 -15.51 11.67
C ALA A 115 20.54 -16.85 11.44
N THR A 116 20.43 -17.68 12.49
CA THR A 116 19.78 -19.00 12.40
C THR A 116 18.87 -19.25 13.60
N ILE A 117 17.87 -20.12 13.39
CA ILE A 117 16.96 -20.58 14.44
C ILE A 117 17.10 -22.10 14.57
N LYS A 118 17.22 -22.59 15.80
CA LYS A 118 17.31 -24.02 16.15
C LYS A 118 16.24 -24.38 17.18
N PRO A 119 15.34 -25.33 16.91
CA PRO A 119 14.26 -25.67 17.84
C PRO A 119 14.79 -26.35 19.11
N ILE A 120 14.11 -26.09 20.22
CA ILE A 120 14.20 -26.83 21.48
C ILE A 120 12.93 -27.68 21.58
N ALA A 121 13.06 -28.96 21.27
CA ALA A 121 11.92 -29.87 21.10
C ALA A 121 11.04 -29.96 22.36
N ALA A 122 11.65 -29.99 23.55
CA ALA A 122 10.92 -30.07 24.82
C ALA A 122 9.98 -28.88 25.07
N GLY A 123 10.26 -27.71 24.47
CA GLY A 123 9.44 -26.51 24.60
C GLY A 123 8.62 -26.23 23.34
N THR A 124 8.41 -27.21 22.46
CA THR A 124 7.64 -27.03 21.23
C THR A 124 6.43 -27.96 21.24
N SER A 125 5.24 -27.43 20.96
CA SER A 125 4.00 -28.21 20.92
C SER A 125 2.96 -27.57 20.01
N VAL A 126 2.07 -28.40 19.45
CA VAL A 126 0.90 -27.97 18.67
C VAL A 126 -0.34 -28.65 19.25
N ASN A 127 -1.46 -27.92 19.28
CA ASN A 127 -2.78 -28.45 19.60
C ASN A 127 -3.85 -27.83 18.68
N ASP A 128 -5.09 -28.28 18.79
CA ASP A 128 -6.21 -27.87 17.93
C ASP A 128 -6.50 -26.35 17.93
N THR A 129 -5.99 -25.61 18.91
CA THR A 129 -6.29 -24.19 19.13
C THR A 129 -5.07 -23.27 19.11
N GLY A 130 -3.86 -23.82 18.97
CA GLY A 130 -2.64 -23.04 19.04
C GLY A 130 -1.37 -23.86 19.12
N TYR A 131 -0.25 -23.18 19.30
CA TYR A 131 1.07 -23.79 19.35
C TYR A 131 2.03 -22.99 20.23
N THR A 132 3.12 -23.65 20.64
CA THR A 132 4.28 -23.06 21.31
C THR A 132 5.53 -23.49 20.57
N TYR A 133 6.45 -22.55 20.36
CA TYR A 133 7.71 -22.75 19.67
C TYR A 133 8.86 -22.19 20.50
N THR A 134 9.70 -23.08 21.03
CA THR A 134 10.91 -22.69 21.76
C THR A 134 12.13 -22.93 20.89
N PHE A 135 13.04 -21.96 20.81
CA PHE A 135 14.18 -22.01 19.91
C PHE A 135 15.38 -21.24 20.42
N LEU A 136 16.58 -21.66 20.02
CA LEU A 136 17.80 -20.88 20.08
C LEU A 136 17.95 -20.07 18.78
N CYS A 137 18.07 -18.75 18.88
CA CYS A 137 18.34 -17.84 17.79
C CYS A 137 19.82 -17.43 17.83
N GLU A 138 20.64 -17.97 16.92
CA GLU A 138 22.07 -17.66 16.84
C GLU A 138 22.32 -16.51 15.86
N SER A 139 23.20 -15.58 16.23
CA SER A 139 23.51 -14.38 15.42
C SER A 139 22.30 -13.53 15.05
N CYS A 140 21.23 -13.59 15.85
CA CYS A 140 20.00 -12.84 15.66
C CYS A 140 20.01 -11.46 16.32
N ILE A 141 21.02 -11.14 17.14
CA ILE A 141 21.23 -9.77 17.63
C ILE A 141 22.13 -9.06 16.62
N ILE A 142 21.50 -8.22 15.81
CA ILE A 142 22.08 -7.54 14.65
C ILE A 142 21.88 -6.03 14.84
N ASP A 143 22.96 -5.28 14.69
CA ASP A 143 22.96 -3.82 14.73
C ASP A 143 21.91 -3.25 13.76
N ASP A 144 21.22 -2.20 14.20
CA ASP A 144 20.16 -1.48 13.46
C ASP A 144 18.90 -2.29 13.08
N MET A 145 18.90 -3.62 13.25
CA MET A 145 17.76 -4.48 12.93
C MET A 145 17.05 -5.06 14.16
N THR A 146 17.72 -5.05 15.31
CA THR A 146 17.24 -5.67 16.57
C THR A 146 17.61 -4.82 17.79
N PHE A 147 17.23 -5.27 18.98
CA PHE A 147 17.60 -4.63 20.24
C PHE A 147 19.12 -4.73 20.51
N ASP A 148 19.66 -3.78 21.27
CA ASP A 148 21.05 -3.81 21.74
C ASP A 148 21.19 -4.82 22.91
N ALA A 149 22.07 -5.81 22.77
CA ALA A 149 22.33 -6.83 23.81
C ALA A 149 22.83 -6.25 25.14
N THR A 150 23.40 -5.05 25.12
CA THR A 150 23.93 -4.38 26.31
C THR A 150 22.89 -3.52 27.02
N ALA A 151 21.75 -3.22 26.37
CA ALA A 151 20.69 -2.43 26.96
C ALA A 151 19.96 -3.18 28.08
N ASP A 152 19.46 -2.41 29.06
CA ASP A 152 18.62 -2.95 30.14
C ASP A 152 17.14 -3.02 29.73
N SER A 153 16.75 -2.31 28.68
CA SER A 153 15.38 -2.30 28.16
C SER A 153 15.36 -2.17 26.63
N GLY A 154 14.37 -2.79 25.99
CA GLY A 154 14.14 -2.72 24.54
C GLY A 154 12.68 -2.43 24.19
N ILE A 155 12.41 -2.23 22.91
CA ILE A 155 11.05 -2.16 22.35
C ILE A 155 10.93 -3.25 21.31
N LEU A 156 9.92 -4.11 21.46
CA LEU A 156 9.61 -5.19 20.53
C LEU A 156 8.20 -5.01 19.98
N GLY A 157 7.92 -5.67 18.86
CA GLY A 157 6.60 -5.72 18.26
C GLY A 157 6.14 -7.15 18.04
N TRP A 158 4.83 -7.35 17.95
CA TRP A 158 4.21 -8.64 17.66
C TRP A 158 3.12 -8.49 16.61
N ALA A 159 2.85 -9.57 15.89
CA ALA A 159 1.77 -9.70 14.91
C ALA A 159 1.20 -11.11 14.94
N LEU A 160 -0.10 -11.23 14.70
CA LEU A 160 -0.85 -12.49 14.73
C LEU A 160 -1.76 -12.56 13.50
N GLY A 161 -1.64 -13.62 12.70
CA GLY A 161 -2.57 -13.99 11.65
C GLY A 161 -3.48 -15.13 12.10
N THR A 162 -4.76 -15.04 11.80
CA THR A 162 -5.75 -16.09 12.08
C THR A 162 -5.80 -17.14 10.98
N ASN A 163 -5.35 -16.80 9.78
CA ASN A 163 -5.28 -17.70 8.63
C ASN A 163 -3.87 -18.30 8.48
N PRO A 164 -3.75 -19.59 8.12
CA PRO A 164 -2.46 -20.22 7.86
C PRO A 164 -1.78 -19.60 6.63
N PRO A 165 -0.44 -19.66 6.53
CA PRO A 165 0.27 -19.26 5.32
C PRO A 165 -0.16 -20.08 4.10
N ASP A 166 -0.02 -19.53 2.89
CA ASP A 166 -0.49 -20.18 1.64
C ASP A 166 0.13 -21.56 1.39
N THR A 167 1.38 -21.76 1.83
CA THR A 167 2.09 -23.05 1.79
C THR A 167 2.66 -23.35 3.18
N PRO A 168 1.88 -23.93 4.10
CA PRO A 168 2.27 -24.10 5.50
C PRO A 168 3.54 -24.94 5.73
N SER A 169 3.95 -25.76 4.76
CA SER A 169 5.19 -26.53 4.87
C SER A 169 6.46 -25.72 4.51
N SER A 170 6.34 -24.50 3.99
CA SER A 170 7.47 -23.72 3.45
C SER A 170 7.85 -22.54 4.33
N ALA A 171 9.11 -22.50 4.78
CA ALA A 171 9.65 -21.36 5.51
C ALA A 171 9.64 -20.04 4.71
N SER A 172 9.46 -20.07 3.38
CA SER A 172 9.31 -18.88 2.52
C SER A 172 7.85 -18.50 2.21
N SER A 173 6.87 -19.23 2.75
CA SER A 173 5.44 -19.02 2.45
C SER A 173 5.00 -17.56 2.62
N VAL A 174 4.08 -17.13 1.76
CA VAL A 174 3.39 -15.85 1.88
C VAL A 174 2.58 -15.85 3.16
N LEU A 175 2.78 -14.81 3.97
CA LEU A 175 2.01 -14.56 5.20
C LEU A 175 0.79 -13.68 4.89
N GLN A 176 -0.42 -14.19 5.08
CA GLN A 176 -1.62 -13.33 4.97
C GLN A 176 -1.56 -12.20 5.99
N TYR A 177 -2.24 -11.06 5.75
CA TYR A 177 -2.22 -9.92 6.68
C TYR A 177 -2.55 -10.36 8.12
N HIS A 178 -1.88 -9.78 9.12
CA HIS A 178 -2.03 -10.12 10.55
C HIS A 178 -3.36 -9.63 11.14
N ASP A 179 -4.45 -10.24 10.70
CA ASP A 179 -5.85 -9.95 11.07
C ASP A 179 -6.21 -10.33 12.52
N GLY A 180 -5.39 -11.16 13.17
CA GLY A 180 -5.50 -11.52 14.58
C GLY A 180 -5.00 -10.43 15.54
N GLY A 181 -4.34 -9.40 15.01
CA GLY A 181 -3.88 -8.23 15.76
C GLY A 181 -2.36 -8.07 15.72
N PHE A 182 -1.90 -6.90 16.15
CA PHE A 182 -0.49 -6.54 16.23
C PHE A 182 -0.29 -5.44 17.28
N GLY A 183 0.95 -5.23 17.72
CA GLY A 183 1.25 -4.18 18.69
C GLY A 183 2.74 -4.05 18.98
N ILE A 184 3.07 -3.04 19.78
CA ILE A 184 4.43 -2.77 20.28
C ILE A 184 4.41 -2.70 21.81
N TYR A 185 5.50 -3.10 22.45
CA TYR A 185 5.61 -3.14 23.89
C TYR A 185 7.06 -2.94 24.35
N GLY A 186 7.22 -2.43 25.58
CA GLY A 186 8.52 -2.34 26.24
C GLY A 186 8.93 -3.72 26.77
N PHE A 187 10.24 -3.99 26.74
CA PHE A 187 10.80 -5.27 27.15
C PHE A 187 11.93 -5.06 28.16
N ASP A 188 11.85 -5.73 29.31
CA ASP A 188 12.92 -5.78 30.31
C ASP A 188 14.02 -6.75 29.86
N LEU A 189 15.06 -6.22 29.21
CA LEU A 189 16.19 -7.02 28.73
C LEU A 189 17.11 -7.41 29.89
N ALA A 190 17.18 -6.61 30.94
CA ALA A 190 17.95 -6.94 32.13
C ALA A 190 17.40 -8.20 32.83
N GLY A 191 16.07 -8.28 32.98
CA GLY A 191 15.38 -9.44 33.55
C GLY A 191 15.51 -10.73 32.72
N ALA A 192 15.87 -10.62 31.44
CA ALA A 192 16.08 -11.78 30.55
C ALA A 192 17.46 -12.44 30.70
N LYS A 193 18.44 -11.78 31.35
CA LYS A 193 19.82 -12.29 31.46
C LYS A 193 19.91 -13.44 32.47
N SER A 194 20.63 -14.51 32.12
CA SER A 194 20.80 -15.66 33.01
C SER A 194 22.14 -16.37 32.86
N ALA A 195 22.78 -16.70 33.98
CA ALA A 195 23.95 -17.58 34.05
C ALA A 195 23.68 -18.99 33.48
N ASN A 196 22.41 -19.43 33.42
CA ASN A 196 22.03 -20.75 32.90
C ASN A 196 21.89 -20.78 31.37
N PHE A 197 22.03 -19.64 30.69
CA PHE A 197 21.80 -19.52 29.25
C PHE A 197 22.54 -20.58 28.44
N SER A 198 23.83 -20.80 28.69
CA SER A 198 24.62 -21.79 27.94
C SER A 198 24.12 -23.22 28.13
N SER A 199 23.64 -23.57 29.32
CA SER A 199 23.04 -24.89 29.60
C SER A 199 21.71 -25.05 28.88
N TRP A 200 20.89 -24.01 28.84
CA TRP A 200 19.62 -24.00 28.12
C TRP A 200 19.81 -24.04 26.61
N ALA A 201 20.78 -23.29 26.07
CA ALA A 201 21.09 -23.26 24.65
C ALA A 201 21.53 -24.64 24.14
N ALA A 202 22.19 -25.44 24.99
CA ALA A 202 22.58 -26.82 24.67
C ALA A 202 21.39 -27.79 24.51
N LEU A 203 20.17 -27.39 24.91
CA LEU A 203 18.94 -28.16 24.65
C LEU A 203 18.46 -28.05 23.19
N ALA A 204 18.98 -27.07 22.44
CA ALA A 204 18.66 -26.93 21.02
C ALA A 204 19.24 -28.11 20.25
N SER A 205 18.42 -28.77 19.44
CA SER A 205 18.86 -29.94 18.68
C SER A 205 19.99 -29.59 17.71
N SER A 206 20.97 -30.48 17.55
CA SER A 206 21.99 -30.42 16.48
C SER A 206 21.46 -30.80 15.10
N GLY A 207 20.15 -31.04 14.97
CA GLY A 207 19.47 -31.40 13.73
C GLY A 207 19.13 -30.17 12.88
N ASN A 208 19.38 -30.28 11.57
CA ASN A 208 19.26 -29.28 10.50
C ASN A 208 18.63 -27.93 10.88
N SER A 209 19.47 -26.89 10.86
CA SER A 209 19.01 -25.53 10.67
C SER A 209 18.11 -25.46 9.44
N THR A 210 16.94 -24.85 9.57
CA THR A 210 16.11 -24.47 8.40
C THR A 210 16.67 -23.27 7.64
N THR A 211 17.91 -22.85 7.92
CA THR A 211 18.63 -21.86 7.12
C THR A 211 19.40 -22.51 5.98
N THR A 212 18.99 -22.14 4.76
CA THR A 212 19.65 -22.29 3.44
C THR A 212 19.88 -23.70 2.87
N PRO A 213 19.20 -24.07 1.76
CA PRO A 213 19.75 -25.02 0.79
C PRO A 213 20.80 -24.30 -0.10
N PRO A 214 21.97 -24.92 -0.39
CA PRO A 214 22.85 -24.47 -1.46
C PRO A 214 22.21 -24.75 -2.83
N PRO A 215 22.68 -24.12 -3.93
CA PRO A 215 22.04 -24.25 -5.22
C PRO A 215 22.25 -25.66 -5.78
N SER A 216 21.22 -26.49 -5.70
CA SER A 216 21.17 -27.74 -6.43
C SER A 216 19.87 -27.80 -7.23
N SER A 217 20.06 -27.75 -8.55
CA SER A 217 19.22 -28.39 -9.56
C SER A 217 18.52 -29.66 -9.07
N GLY A 218 17.18 -29.70 -9.19
CA GLY A 218 16.42 -30.95 -9.26
C GLY A 218 15.32 -31.15 -8.21
N GLY A 219 14.08 -30.87 -8.61
CA GLY A 219 12.95 -31.82 -8.50
C GLY A 219 12.32 -32.17 -7.15
N GLY A 220 11.09 -31.65 -6.94
CA GLY A 220 10.00 -32.28 -6.18
C GLY A 220 9.99 -32.00 -4.67
N ASN A 221 8.87 -31.71 -4.00
CA ASN A 221 7.46 -31.66 -4.38
C ASN A 221 6.78 -30.74 -3.34
N SER A 222 6.54 -29.48 -3.71
CA SER A 222 5.74 -28.53 -2.91
C SER A 222 4.33 -28.55 -3.47
N SER A 223 3.31 -28.67 -2.62
CA SER A 223 1.93 -28.42 -3.00
C SER A 223 1.70 -26.92 -3.19
N THR A 224 2.31 -26.39 -4.25
CA THR A 224 1.56 -25.68 -5.27
C THR A 224 0.20 -26.39 -5.46
N PRO A 225 -0.94 -25.69 -5.65
CA PRO A 225 -1.86 -26.21 -6.66
C PRO A 225 -0.94 -26.42 -7.86
N ALA A 226 -0.74 -27.67 -8.28
CA ALA A 226 0.05 -27.96 -9.46
C ALA A 226 -0.23 -26.84 -10.47
N ILE A 227 0.80 -26.16 -11.00
CA ILE A 227 0.62 -25.33 -12.20
C ILE A 227 -0.36 -26.13 -13.04
N PRO A 228 -1.60 -25.66 -13.31
CA PRO A 228 -2.57 -26.50 -13.98
C PRO A 228 -1.97 -26.85 -15.33
N ASN A 229 -1.46 -28.06 -15.32
CA ASN A 229 -0.71 -28.74 -16.34
C ASN A 229 0.69 -28.18 -16.68
N ASN A 230 1.64 -29.12 -16.65
CA ASN A 230 2.53 -29.37 -17.79
C ASN A 230 1.70 -29.71 -19.05
N GLY A 231 0.83 -28.79 -19.45
CA GLY A 231 -0.16 -28.93 -20.49
C GLY A 231 -0.25 -27.64 -21.29
N THR A 232 -0.79 -27.79 -22.48
CA THR A 232 -0.76 -26.77 -23.50
C THR A 232 -1.47 -25.51 -23.00
N VAL A 233 -0.77 -24.37 -22.98
CA VAL A 233 -1.40 -23.06 -22.73
C VAL A 233 -2.50 -22.90 -23.77
N SER A 234 -3.75 -22.82 -23.31
CA SER A 234 -4.89 -22.74 -24.22
C SER A 234 -4.93 -21.37 -24.91
N VAL A 235 -5.43 -21.33 -26.14
CA VAL A 235 -5.65 -20.06 -26.85
C VAL A 235 -7.15 -19.79 -26.88
N SER A 236 -7.56 -18.60 -26.44
CA SER A 236 -8.94 -18.15 -26.51
C SER A 236 -9.40 -18.03 -27.97
N ASN A 237 -10.64 -18.41 -28.24
CA ASN A 237 -11.27 -18.26 -29.56
C ASN A 237 -11.74 -16.84 -29.86
N SER A 238 -11.65 -15.92 -28.88
CA SER A 238 -12.05 -14.52 -29.04
C SER A 238 -10.84 -13.61 -29.16
N THR A 239 -10.97 -12.60 -30.02
CA THR A 239 -9.97 -11.55 -30.23
C THR A 239 -10.61 -10.17 -30.11
N TYR A 240 -9.80 -9.17 -29.79
CA TYR A 240 -10.27 -7.81 -29.48
C TYR A 240 -9.38 -6.76 -30.16
N ASP A 241 -9.96 -5.60 -30.49
CA ASP A 241 -9.20 -4.46 -30.98
C ASP A 241 -8.33 -3.87 -29.87
N TYR A 242 -8.85 -3.86 -28.64
CA TYR A 242 -8.12 -3.42 -27.46
C TYR A 242 -8.25 -4.42 -26.32
N ILE A 243 -7.12 -4.76 -25.72
CA ILE A 243 -7.08 -5.40 -24.40
C ILE A 243 -6.53 -4.38 -23.41
N VAL A 244 -7.33 -4.04 -22.41
CA VAL A 244 -6.96 -3.16 -21.30
C VAL A 244 -6.70 -4.02 -20.07
N VAL A 245 -5.51 -3.90 -19.50
CA VAL A 245 -5.05 -4.72 -18.37
C VAL A 245 -5.18 -3.92 -17.08
N GLY A 246 -6.18 -4.24 -16.26
CA GLY A 246 -6.51 -3.58 -15.00
C GLY A 246 -7.78 -2.76 -15.10
N GLY A 247 -8.73 -2.99 -14.19
CA GLY A 247 -9.98 -2.25 -14.04
C GLY A 247 -9.90 -1.12 -13.02
N GLY A 248 -8.72 -0.50 -12.87
CA GLY A 248 -8.42 0.51 -11.86
C GLY A 248 -8.87 1.94 -12.22
N ALA A 249 -8.15 2.93 -11.65
CA ALA A 249 -8.42 4.36 -11.84
C ALA A 249 -8.47 4.77 -13.33
N SER A 250 -7.48 4.36 -14.12
CA SER A 250 -7.37 4.70 -15.53
C SER A 250 -8.05 3.68 -16.44
N GLY A 251 -7.97 2.39 -16.12
CA GLY A 251 -8.39 1.32 -17.02
C GLY A 251 -9.85 1.40 -17.46
N LEU A 252 -10.77 1.64 -16.53
CA LEU A 252 -12.20 1.78 -16.85
C LEU A 252 -12.50 3.07 -17.64
N VAL A 253 -11.76 4.16 -17.37
CA VAL A 253 -11.88 5.42 -18.11
C VAL A 253 -11.49 5.23 -19.58
N VAL A 254 -10.32 4.64 -19.81
CA VAL A 254 -9.83 4.36 -21.17
C VAL A 254 -10.76 3.39 -21.90
N SER A 255 -11.22 2.35 -21.21
CA SER A 255 -12.06 1.31 -21.80
C SER A 255 -13.38 1.84 -22.32
N GLU A 256 -14.06 2.68 -21.54
CA GLU A 256 -15.29 3.33 -22.00
C GLU A 256 -15.05 4.17 -23.25
N ARG A 257 -14.06 5.07 -23.19
CA ARG A 257 -13.78 6.00 -24.29
C ARG A 257 -13.41 5.31 -25.60
N ILE A 258 -12.71 4.18 -25.52
CA ILE A 258 -12.42 3.36 -26.69
C ILE A 258 -13.69 2.66 -27.18
N ALA A 259 -14.47 2.05 -26.28
CA ALA A 259 -15.68 1.33 -26.66
C ALA A 259 -16.73 2.25 -27.33
N GLU A 260 -16.80 3.53 -26.94
CA GLU A 260 -17.64 4.56 -27.59
C GLU A 260 -17.35 4.73 -29.10
N THR A 261 -16.16 4.33 -29.57
CA THR A 261 -15.78 4.38 -31.00
C THR A 261 -16.23 3.16 -31.81
N GLY A 262 -16.87 2.17 -31.16
CA GLY A 262 -17.31 0.92 -31.78
C GLY A 262 -16.23 -0.18 -31.85
N LYS A 263 -15.03 0.08 -31.32
CA LYS A 263 -13.94 -0.91 -31.23
C LYS A 263 -14.24 -1.95 -30.15
N SER A 264 -13.86 -3.20 -30.38
CA SER A 264 -14.02 -4.28 -29.40
C SER A 264 -13.00 -4.15 -28.27
N VAL A 265 -13.47 -4.08 -27.01
CA VAL A 265 -12.64 -3.85 -25.82
C VAL A 265 -12.81 -4.98 -24.81
N LEU A 266 -11.70 -5.58 -24.40
CA LEU A 266 -11.63 -6.50 -23.27
C LEU A 266 -10.89 -5.83 -22.10
N VAL A 267 -11.52 -5.79 -20.93
CA VAL A 267 -10.85 -5.44 -19.66
C VAL A 267 -10.55 -6.71 -18.88
N LEU A 268 -9.29 -6.85 -18.48
CA LEU A 268 -8.81 -7.94 -17.63
C LEU A 268 -8.49 -7.40 -16.25
N GLU A 269 -9.23 -7.83 -15.23
CA GLU A 269 -8.99 -7.45 -13.83
C GLU A 269 -8.57 -8.71 -13.05
N ARG A 270 -7.48 -8.58 -12.28
CA ARG A 270 -6.95 -9.71 -11.50
C ARG A 270 -7.78 -10.02 -10.27
N GLY A 271 -8.46 -9.01 -9.73
CA GLY A 271 -9.33 -9.13 -8.57
C GLY A 271 -10.77 -9.46 -8.91
N GLY A 272 -11.56 -9.63 -7.85
CA GLY A 272 -13.02 -9.78 -7.93
C GLY A 272 -13.78 -8.46 -7.98
N PRO A 273 -15.12 -8.51 -7.89
CA PRO A 273 -15.97 -7.33 -7.87
C PRO A 273 -15.83 -6.56 -6.55
N SER A 274 -16.09 -5.25 -6.58
CA SER A 274 -15.95 -4.36 -5.41
C SER A 274 -17.29 -3.87 -4.87
N PHE A 275 -18.01 -3.08 -5.64
CA PHE A 275 -19.27 -2.48 -5.23
C PHE A 275 -20.42 -3.46 -5.43
N PHE A 276 -21.50 -3.29 -4.68
CA PHE A 276 -22.67 -4.15 -4.83
C PHE A 276 -23.19 -4.15 -6.27
N SER A 277 -23.19 -2.97 -6.92
CA SER A 277 -23.60 -2.80 -8.32
C SER A 277 -22.73 -3.55 -9.33
N SER A 278 -21.49 -3.91 -8.97
CA SER A 278 -20.60 -4.73 -9.80
C SER A 278 -20.53 -6.19 -9.36
N GLY A 279 -21.36 -6.60 -8.40
CA GLY A 279 -21.43 -7.97 -7.88
C GLY A 279 -20.60 -8.21 -6.62
N GLY A 280 -20.11 -7.16 -5.95
CA GLY A 280 -19.35 -7.27 -4.70
C GLY A 280 -20.22 -7.76 -3.53
N ASP A 281 -19.62 -8.58 -2.67
CA ASP A 281 -20.31 -9.32 -1.61
C ASP A 281 -19.80 -9.02 -0.18
N LEU A 282 -18.79 -8.15 -0.04
CA LEU A 282 -18.32 -7.65 1.25
C LEU A 282 -19.30 -6.64 1.87
N VAL A 283 -20.55 -7.06 2.08
CA VAL A 283 -21.65 -6.23 2.55
C VAL A 283 -21.48 -5.83 4.01
N VAL A 284 -21.95 -4.64 4.36
CA VAL A 284 -21.94 -4.19 5.75
C VAL A 284 -23.01 -4.95 6.57
N PRO A 285 -22.78 -5.29 7.85
CA PRO A 285 -23.72 -6.09 8.65
C PRO A 285 -25.13 -5.50 8.80
N TRP A 286 -25.31 -4.22 8.48
CA TRP A 286 -26.55 -3.48 8.62
C TRP A 286 -27.24 -3.12 7.30
N ASN A 287 -26.68 -3.51 6.15
CA ASN A 287 -27.27 -3.33 4.82
C ASN A 287 -26.69 -4.37 3.84
N ASP A 288 -27.53 -5.27 3.34
CA ASP A 288 -27.18 -6.38 2.44
C ASP A 288 -27.07 -5.99 0.95
N THR A 289 -27.25 -4.71 0.62
CA THR A 289 -27.14 -4.14 -0.73
C THR A 289 -26.03 -3.10 -0.87
N LEU A 290 -25.12 -3.06 0.10
CA LEU A 290 -24.07 -2.04 0.19
C LEU A 290 -22.78 -2.67 0.70
N THR A 291 -21.70 -2.58 -0.08
CA THR A 291 -20.40 -3.10 0.36
C THR A 291 -19.64 -2.13 1.24
N ALA A 292 -18.74 -2.65 2.06
CA ALA A 292 -17.86 -1.86 2.92
C ALA A 292 -16.98 -0.89 2.10
N TYR A 293 -16.66 -1.25 0.85
CA TYR A 293 -15.90 -0.41 -0.08
C TYR A 293 -16.65 0.87 -0.44
N GLU A 294 -17.98 0.84 -0.48
CA GLU A 294 -18.82 1.96 -0.92
C GLU A 294 -19.01 3.03 0.15
N VAL A 295 -18.78 2.70 1.43
CA VAL A 295 -19.01 3.59 2.57
C VAL A 295 -17.76 4.45 2.83
N PRO A 296 -17.79 5.78 2.57
CA PRO A 296 -16.61 6.63 2.77
C PRO A 296 -16.02 6.55 4.19
N GLY A 297 -16.88 6.51 5.20
CA GLY A 297 -16.48 6.44 6.61
C GLY A 297 -15.82 5.14 7.04
N LEU A 298 -15.90 4.07 6.24
CA LEU A 298 -15.29 2.78 6.56
C LEU A 298 -13.83 2.65 6.11
N PHE A 299 -13.27 3.62 5.38
CA PHE A 299 -11.90 3.55 4.85
C PHE A 299 -10.86 3.06 5.89
N ASN A 300 -10.84 3.64 7.08
CA ASN A 300 -9.86 3.29 8.11
C ASN A 300 -10.02 1.87 8.68
N ALA A 301 -11.23 1.31 8.62
CA ALA A 301 -11.52 -0.05 9.09
C ALA A 301 -11.52 -1.06 7.93
N LEU A 302 -11.40 -0.59 6.69
CA LEU A 302 -11.61 -1.39 5.49
C LEU A 302 -10.60 -2.54 5.41
N SER A 303 -9.31 -2.27 5.63
CA SER A 303 -8.26 -3.27 5.51
C SER A 303 -8.38 -4.42 6.53
N SER A 304 -8.99 -4.16 7.68
CA SER A 304 -9.25 -5.14 8.72
C SER A 304 -10.71 -5.62 8.73
N PHE A 305 -11.49 -5.28 7.71
CA PHE A 305 -12.89 -5.69 7.63
C PHE A 305 -12.94 -7.21 7.36
N PRO A 306 -13.68 -8.01 8.15
CA PRO A 306 -13.68 -9.46 7.99
C PRO A 306 -14.06 -9.91 6.58
N GLY A 307 -13.26 -10.80 5.98
CA GLY A 307 -13.46 -11.30 4.62
C GLY A 307 -12.91 -10.41 3.51
N ASN A 308 -12.26 -9.30 3.83
CA ASN A 308 -11.66 -8.43 2.82
C ASN A 308 -10.36 -9.04 2.25
N ASN A 309 -10.40 -9.41 0.97
CA ASN A 309 -9.27 -9.94 0.18
C ASN A 309 -8.88 -9.01 -0.99
N ALA A 310 -9.22 -7.71 -0.90
CA ALA A 310 -9.06 -6.75 -1.99
C ALA A 310 -7.63 -6.30 -2.27
N TYR A 311 -6.62 -6.75 -1.52
CA TYR A 311 -5.27 -6.21 -1.58
C TYR A 311 -4.31 -7.15 -2.31
N CYS A 312 -3.39 -6.55 -3.06
CA CYS A 312 -2.34 -7.29 -3.73
C CYS A 312 -1.33 -7.85 -2.71
N SER A 313 -0.95 -9.11 -2.87
CA SER A 313 0.07 -9.78 -2.05
C SER A 313 1.47 -9.76 -2.65
N ASP A 314 1.60 -9.28 -3.89
CA ASP A 314 2.80 -9.41 -4.73
C ASP A 314 3.41 -8.06 -5.15
N THR A 315 3.16 -7.01 -4.35
CA THR A 315 3.67 -5.65 -4.54
C THR A 315 4.39 -5.15 -3.28
N PRO A 316 5.38 -4.25 -3.39
CA PRO A 316 6.18 -3.79 -2.24
C PRO A 316 5.41 -2.90 -1.26
N GLU A 317 4.28 -2.32 -1.69
CA GLU A 317 3.36 -1.55 -0.86
C GLU A 317 1.91 -1.97 -1.12
N ILE A 318 0.99 -1.40 -0.34
CA ILE A 318 -0.45 -1.64 -0.45
C ILE A 318 -0.96 -1.19 -1.83
N ALA A 319 -1.61 -2.11 -2.54
CA ALA A 319 -2.36 -1.85 -3.75
C ALA A 319 -3.68 -2.62 -3.75
N GLY A 320 -4.72 -2.06 -4.37
CA GLY A 320 -5.99 -2.74 -4.57
C GLY A 320 -5.93 -3.71 -5.76
N CYS A 321 -6.16 -4.98 -5.50
CA CYS A 321 -6.36 -6.07 -6.46
C CYS A 321 -7.85 -6.46 -6.47
N ILE A 322 -8.68 -5.51 -6.90
CA ILE A 322 -10.14 -5.60 -6.97
C ILE A 322 -10.62 -4.68 -8.09
N LEU A 323 -11.82 -4.89 -8.63
CA LEU A 323 -12.39 -3.97 -9.62
C LEU A 323 -12.47 -2.54 -9.06
N GLY A 324 -11.90 -1.57 -9.78
CA GLY A 324 -11.67 -0.19 -9.31
C GLY A 324 -10.28 0.05 -8.73
N GLY A 325 -9.52 -1.01 -8.45
CA GLY A 325 -8.16 -0.98 -7.91
C GLY A 325 -8.06 -0.12 -6.65
N GLY A 326 -7.04 0.76 -6.61
CA GLY A 326 -6.86 1.71 -5.52
C GLY A 326 -8.08 2.62 -5.26
N THR A 327 -8.88 2.95 -6.27
CA THR A 327 -10.05 3.84 -6.08
C THR A 327 -11.15 3.22 -5.23
N ALA A 328 -11.23 1.88 -5.19
CA ALA A 328 -12.19 1.15 -4.35
C ALA A 328 -11.77 1.09 -2.88
N VAL A 329 -10.46 1.20 -2.58
CA VAL A 329 -9.90 0.96 -1.24
C VAL A 329 -9.20 2.18 -0.59
N ASN A 330 -8.98 3.27 -1.33
CA ASN A 330 -8.21 4.42 -0.85
C ASN A 330 -8.98 5.35 0.13
N GLY A 331 -8.26 6.33 0.69
CA GLY A 331 -8.79 7.37 1.60
C GLY A 331 -9.63 8.46 0.95
N LEU A 332 -10.16 8.22 -0.25
CA LEU A 332 -11.05 9.06 -1.04
C LEU A 332 -10.52 10.44 -1.47
N GLN A 333 -9.35 10.89 -1.03
CA GLN A 333 -8.85 12.23 -1.32
C GLN A 333 -8.82 12.53 -2.83
N PHE A 334 -9.49 13.60 -3.25
CA PHE A 334 -9.79 13.92 -4.63
C PHE A 334 -9.43 15.36 -4.95
N VAL A 335 -8.14 15.61 -4.91
CA VAL A 335 -7.54 16.92 -5.13
C VAL A 335 -7.39 17.14 -6.62
N ARG A 336 -8.03 18.20 -7.16
CA ARG A 336 -7.80 18.59 -8.55
C ARG A 336 -6.36 19.09 -8.70
N PRO A 337 -5.63 18.63 -9.73
CA PRO A 337 -4.24 19.00 -9.88
C PRO A 337 -4.14 20.51 -10.17
N PRO A 338 -3.24 21.26 -9.52
CA PRO A 338 -2.82 22.57 -10.01
C PRO A 338 -2.27 22.47 -11.43
N SER A 339 -2.27 23.57 -12.18
CA SER A 339 -1.77 23.60 -13.56
C SER A 339 -0.31 23.15 -13.63
N PHE A 340 0.49 23.52 -12.62
CA PHE A 340 1.92 23.22 -12.57
C PHE A 340 2.25 21.73 -12.39
N ASP A 341 1.32 20.90 -11.92
CA ASP A 341 1.49 19.43 -11.91
C ASP A 341 1.62 18.88 -13.35
N PHE A 342 1.03 19.56 -14.34
CA PHE A 342 1.21 19.27 -15.76
C PHE A 342 2.27 20.17 -16.42
N ASP A 343 2.35 21.45 -16.04
CA ASP A 343 3.20 22.40 -16.74
C ASP A 343 4.71 22.20 -16.49
N ASP A 344 5.12 21.68 -15.33
CA ASP A 344 6.54 21.60 -14.99
C ASP A 344 7.24 20.43 -15.70
N ASN A 345 6.78 19.19 -15.46
CA ASN A 345 7.53 17.97 -15.81
C ASN A 345 6.96 17.15 -16.97
N TRP A 346 5.73 17.41 -17.42
CA TRP A 346 5.18 16.68 -18.57
C TRP A 346 5.72 17.20 -19.91
N PRO A 347 5.81 16.37 -20.96
CA PRO A 347 6.25 16.82 -22.28
C PRO A 347 5.23 17.75 -22.94
N GLN A 348 5.63 18.42 -24.04
CA GLN A 348 4.68 19.11 -24.91
C GLN A 348 3.60 18.14 -25.39
N GLY A 349 2.36 18.60 -25.49
CA GLY A 349 1.20 17.76 -25.74
C GLY A 349 0.49 17.31 -24.46
N TRP A 350 1.03 17.62 -23.29
CA TRP A 350 0.50 17.26 -21.96
C TRP A 350 0.52 18.42 -20.96
N LYS A 351 0.90 19.63 -21.40
CA LYS A 351 0.83 20.82 -20.54
C LYS A 351 -0.62 21.11 -20.17
N TRP A 352 -0.87 21.86 -19.10
CA TRP A 352 -2.23 22.04 -18.58
C TRP A 352 -3.21 22.55 -19.65
N ALA A 353 -2.79 23.52 -20.45
CA ALA A 353 -3.59 24.08 -21.55
C ALA A 353 -4.04 23.02 -22.59
N GLU A 354 -3.33 21.90 -22.71
CA GLU A 354 -3.63 20.80 -23.64
C GLU A 354 -4.50 19.72 -22.96
N VAL A 355 -4.41 19.60 -21.63
CA VAL A 355 -5.11 18.59 -20.82
C VAL A 355 -6.44 19.10 -20.26
N GLU A 356 -6.61 20.41 -20.07
CA GLU A 356 -7.75 21.06 -19.41
C GLU A 356 -9.11 20.58 -19.94
N ALA A 357 -9.27 20.48 -21.27
CA ALA A 357 -10.51 20.00 -21.87
C ALA A 357 -10.84 18.54 -21.48
N SER A 358 -9.81 17.71 -21.30
CA SER A 358 -9.96 16.32 -20.85
C SER A 358 -10.29 16.27 -19.36
N ALA A 359 -9.68 17.16 -18.57
CA ALA A 359 -10.02 17.34 -17.17
C ALA A 359 -11.50 17.78 -16.99
N ALA A 360 -11.99 18.71 -17.81
CA ALA A 360 -13.38 19.14 -17.77
C ALA A 360 -14.37 18.00 -18.04
N ARG A 361 -14.10 17.16 -19.06
CA ARG A 361 -14.91 15.96 -19.36
C ARG A 361 -14.89 14.96 -18.20
N PHE A 362 -13.72 14.74 -17.60
CA PHE A 362 -13.58 13.88 -16.43
C PHE A 362 -14.45 14.37 -15.26
N TYR A 363 -14.30 15.64 -14.89
CA TYR A 363 -14.99 16.20 -13.73
C TYR A 363 -16.50 16.38 -13.93
N GLU A 364 -16.99 16.46 -15.17
CA GLU A 364 -18.44 16.38 -15.44
C GLU A 364 -19.01 15.01 -15.02
N ARG A 365 -18.24 13.93 -15.22
CA ARG A 365 -18.65 12.56 -14.89
C ARG A 365 -18.34 12.18 -13.45
N ASN A 366 -17.21 12.65 -12.92
CA ASN A 366 -16.73 12.32 -11.59
C ASN A 366 -16.25 13.59 -10.86
N PRO A 367 -17.18 14.44 -10.38
CA PRO A 367 -16.87 15.78 -9.87
C PRO A 367 -16.11 15.80 -8.54
N GLY A 368 -16.30 14.77 -7.71
CA GLY A 368 -15.92 14.78 -6.29
C GLY A 368 -16.75 15.79 -5.48
N SER A 369 -16.41 15.95 -4.20
CA SER A 369 -17.06 16.93 -3.32
C SER A 369 -16.16 17.36 -2.15
N THR A 370 -16.21 18.64 -1.79
CA THR A 370 -15.72 19.17 -0.51
C THR A 370 -16.81 19.19 0.57
N SER A 371 -18.08 18.95 0.19
CA SER A 371 -19.23 18.81 1.09
C SER A 371 -19.95 17.48 0.78
N PRO A 372 -19.44 16.35 1.27
CA PRO A 372 -19.86 15.03 0.79
C PRO A 372 -21.20 14.55 1.35
N SER A 373 -21.68 15.15 2.44
CA SER A 373 -23.02 14.92 2.98
C SER A 373 -24.06 15.66 2.13
N THR A 374 -25.05 14.95 1.60
CA THR A 374 -26.08 15.51 0.69
C THR A 374 -26.96 16.60 1.32
N ASP A 375 -26.99 16.70 2.65
CA ASP A 375 -27.70 17.72 3.40
C ASP A 375 -26.90 19.04 3.58
N GLY A 376 -25.69 19.11 3.02
CA GLY A 376 -24.81 20.27 3.08
C GLY A 376 -24.17 20.53 4.44
N LYS A 377 -24.23 19.56 5.38
CA LYS A 377 -23.67 19.70 6.73
C LYS A 377 -22.39 18.89 6.89
N TYR A 378 -21.51 19.39 7.75
CA TYR A 378 -20.35 18.64 8.23
C TYR A 378 -20.66 17.97 9.57
N TYR A 379 -20.28 16.71 9.69
CA TYR A 379 -20.46 15.90 10.90
C TYR A 379 -19.11 15.61 11.55
N ASP A 380 -19.08 15.42 12.87
CA ASP A 380 -17.83 15.15 13.61
C ASP A 380 -16.72 16.19 13.29
N ASN A 381 -17.12 17.46 13.24
CA ASN A 381 -16.34 18.56 12.66
C ASN A 381 -15.33 19.21 13.64
N ALA A 382 -15.16 18.65 14.83
CA ALA A 382 -14.38 19.30 15.88
C ALA A 382 -12.89 19.48 15.50
N VAL A 383 -12.34 18.54 14.72
CA VAL A 383 -10.97 18.65 14.17
C VAL A 383 -10.86 19.88 13.25
N TRP A 384 -11.83 20.10 12.37
CA TRP A 384 -11.87 21.30 11.53
C TRP A 384 -11.98 22.57 12.38
N ASP A 385 -12.87 22.60 13.38
CA ASP A 385 -13.10 23.79 14.20
C ASP A 385 -11.86 24.23 14.98
N VAL A 386 -11.00 23.27 15.36
CA VAL A 386 -9.72 23.51 16.05
C VAL A 386 -8.63 23.90 15.06
N SER A 387 -8.46 23.13 13.98
CA SER A 387 -7.38 23.33 13.00
C SER A 387 -7.58 24.57 12.13
N SER A 388 -8.82 24.91 11.75
CA SER A 388 -9.09 26.15 11.00
C SER A 388 -8.66 27.38 11.80
N LYS A 389 -8.91 27.41 13.11
CA LYS A 389 -8.45 28.49 14.00
C LYS A 389 -6.93 28.49 14.19
N PHE A 390 -6.31 27.32 14.25
CA PHE A 390 -4.85 27.18 14.29
C PHE A 390 -4.19 27.89 13.11
N PHE A 391 -4.67 27.60 11.90
CA PHE A 391 -4.16 28.20 10.66
C PHE A 391 -4.57 29.67 10.49
N ALA A 392 -5.83 30.01 10.76
CA ALA A 392 -6.32 31.39 10.67
C ALA A 392 -5.55 32.32 11.63
N GLY A 393 -5.27 31.87 12.85
CA GLY A 393 -4.43 32.59 13.81
C GLY A 393 -2.97 32.75 13.36
N ALA A 394 -2.56 31.98 12.36
CA ALA A 394 -1.28 32.11 11.67
C ALA A 394 -1.31 32.97 10.41
N GLY A 395 -2.48 33.47 10.00
CA GLY A 395 -2.65 34.25 8.78
C GLY A 395 -2.74 33.40 7.50
N TRP A 396 -2.86 32.08 7.62
CA TRP A 396 -3.07 31.19 6.47
C TRP A 396 -4.47 31.44 5.87
N LYS A 397 -4.62 31.19 4.57
CA LYS A 397 -5.86 31.45 3.82
C LYS A 397 -6.72 30.18 3.77
N GLN A 398 -8.01 30.30 4.08
CA GLN A 398 -8.97 29.23 3.77
C GLN A 398 -9.32 29.28 2.28
N VAL A 399 -9.26 28.13 1.61
CA VAL A 399 -9.68 27.98 0.20
C VAL A 399 -10.51 26.71 0.01
N ASP A 400 -11.29 26.66 -1.07
CA ASP A 400 -11.68 25.37 -1.65
C ASP A 400 -10.58 24.96 -2.63
N THR A 401 -9.90 23.85 -2.35
CA THR A 401 -8.73 23.42 -3.12
C THR A 401 -9.07 22.86 -4.49
N ASN A 402 -10.34 22.55 -4.77
CA ASN A 402 -10.81 22.13 -6.09
C ASN A 402 -11.36 23.30 -6.91
N GLU A 403 -11.80 24.39 -6.28
CA GLU A 403 -12.12 25.65 -6.98
C GLU A 403 -10.89 26.52 -7.24
N GLN A 404 -9.88 26.44 -6.36
CA GLN A 404 -8.62 27.17 -6.44
C GLN A 404 -7.41 26.20 -6.43
N PRO A 405 -7.26 25.34 -7.45
CA PRO A 405 -6.24 24.28 -7.45
C PRO A 405 -4.81 24.83 -7.43
N ASP A 406 -4.54 26.00 -7.99
CA ASP A 406 -3.18 26.59 -8.02
C ASP A 406 -2.75 27.21 -6.68
N GLU A 407 -3.68 27.46 -5.77
CA GLU A 407 -3.39 28.04 -4.46
C GLU A 407 -2.83 26.95 -3.52
N LYS A 408 -1.51 26.95 -3.33
CA LYS A 408 -0.77 25.94 -2.55
C LYS A 408 0.25 26.50 -1.56
N PHE A 409 0.28 27.82 -1.36
CA PHE A 409 1.14 28.47 -0.37
C PHE A 409 0.35 28.91 0.86
N GLN A 410 0.63 28.31 2.02
CA GLN A 410 0.00 28.62 3.31
C GLN A 410 -1.53 28.68 3.26
N VAL A 411 -2.15 27.62 2.73
CA VAL A 411 -3.61 27.47 2.64
C VAL A 411 -4.12 26.28 3.45
N TYR A 412 -5.37 26.34 3.89
CA TYR A 412 -6.09 25.22 4.49
C TYR A 412 -7.51 25.09 3.92
N SER A 413 -8.05 23.88 3.94
CA SER A 413 -9.34 23.55 3.30
C SER A 413 -10.03 22.36 3.95
N TYR A 414 -11.34 22.27 3.75
CA TYR A 414 -12.03 20.99 3.91
C TYR A 414 -11.47 19.97 2.92
N PRO A 415 -11.40 18.68 3.28
CA PRO A 415 -10.90 17.67 2.37
C PRO A 415 -11.83 17.50 1.18
N ALA A 416 -11.30 17.66 -0.03
CA ALA A 416 -11.96 17.24 -1.24
C ALA A 416 -11.91 15.71 -1.35
N ILE A 417 -13.05 15.05 -1.53
CA ILE A 417 -13.14 13.60 -1.58
C ILE A 417 -13.97 13.08 -2.76
N ASN A 418 -13.63 11.88 -3.24
CA ASN A 418 -14.22 11.22 -4.38
C ASN A 418 -15.53 10.54 -3.99
N THR A 419 -16.56 11.35 -3.79
CA THR A 419 -17.90 10.90 -3.39
C THR A 419 -18.97 11.48 -4.30
N MET A 420 -20.09 10.77 -4.39
CA MET A 420 -21.27 11.18 -5.14
C MET A 420 -22.50 10.54 -4.52
N GLY A 421 -23.46 11.37 -4.08
CA GLY A 421 -24.66 10.92 -3.39
C GLY A 421 -24.38 10.28 -2.01
N GLY A 422 -23.34 10.73 -1.30
CA GLY A 422 -22.95 10.18 0.01
C GLY A 422 -22.20 8.84 -0.03
N LEU A 423 -22.00 8.27 -1.21
CA LEU A 423 -21.23 7.04 -1.44
C LEU A 423 -19.89 7.35 -2.07
N ARG A 424 -18.90 6.46 -1.91
CA ARG A 424 -17.67 6.46 -2.71
C ARG A 424 -18.03 6.50 -4.20
N ALA A 425 -17.36 7.33 -4.99
CA ALA A 425 -17.53 7.42 -6.44
C ALA A 425 -16.41 6.65 -7.16
N GLY A 426 -15.85 7.24 -8.22
CA GLY A 426 -14.80 6.63 -9.03
C GLY A 426 -15.34 5.77 -10.18
N PRO A 427 -14.43 5.24 -11.02
CA PRO A 427 -14.78 4.68 -12.33
C PRO A 427 -15.75 3.51 -12.29
N VAL A 428 -15.79 2.75 -11.18
CA VAL A 428 -16.76 1.65 -11.00
C VAL A 428 -18.21 2.17 -10.98
N ARG A 429 -18.46 3.40 -10.51
CA ARG A 429 -19.80 4.03 -10.51
C ARG A 429 -20.03 5.01 -11.65
N THR A 430 -18.97 5.59 -12.20
CA THR A 430 -19.09 6.71 -13.16
C THR A 430 -18.77 6.33 -14.61
N TYR A 431 -17.97 5.29 -14.85
CA TYR A 431 -17.55 4.85 -16.19
C TYR A 431 -18.03 3.42 -16.51
N LEU A 432 -17.88 2.49 -15.56
CA LEU A 432 -18.24 1.07 -15.76
C LEU A 432 -19.70 0.86 -16.18
N PRO A 433 -20.72 1.50 -15.57
CA PRO A 433 -22.11 1.27 -15.97
C PRO A 433 -22.38 1.66 -17.43
N LEU A 434 -21.71 2.71 -17.91
CA LEU A 434 -21.88 3.21 -19.27
C LEU A 434 -21.23 2.29 -20.30
N VAL A 435 -20.03 1.79 -20.02
CA VAL A 435 -19.35 0.87 -20.93
C VAL A 435 -19.96 -0.54 -20.90
N ALA A 436 -20.50 -0.98 -19.76
CA ALA A 436 -21.13 -2.29 -19.62
C ALA A 436 -22.38 -2.46 -20.50
N ASP A 437 -23.05 -1.35 -20.84
CA ASP A 437 -24.21 -1.33 -21.75
C ASP A 437 -23.82 -1.43 -23.24
N LEU A 438 -22.53 -1.32 -23.57
CA LEU A 438 -22.04 -1.37 -24.96
C LEU A 438 -21.81 -2.82 -25.42
N PRO A 439 -22.32 -3.24 -26.60
CA PRO A 439 -22.25 -4.63 -27.07
C PRO A 439 -20.83 -5.07 -27.46
N ASN A 440 -19.91 -4.13 -27.62
CA ASN A 440 -18.51 -4.32 -27.99
C ASN A 440 -17.56 -4.28 -26.79
N PHE A 441 -18.08 -4.30 -25.57
CA PHE A 441 -17.29 -4.35 -24.34
C PHE A 441 -17.40 -5.70 -23.64
N LYS A 442 -16.30 -6.14 -23.04
CA LYS A 442 -16.27 -7.29 -22.13
C LYS A 442 -15.37 -7.01 -20.93
N LEU A 443 -15.86 -7.33 -19.74
CA LEU A 443 -15.08 -7.36 -18.49
C LEU A 443 -14.83 -8.82 -18.08
N GLN A 444 -13.60 -9.15 -17.74
CA GLN A 444 -13.22 -10.45 -17.18
C GLN A 444 -12.48 -10.24 -15.86
N LEU A 445 -13.11 -10.66 -14.76
CA LEU A 445 -12.57 -10.60 -13.41
C LEU A 445 -11.70 -11.84 -13.12
N HIS A 446 -11.03 -11.86 -11.97
CA HIS A 446 -10.19 -12.97 -11.50
C HIS A 446 -9.20 -13.47 -12.58
N THR A 447 -8.65 -12.53 -13.36
CA THR A 447 -7.78 -12.82 -14.50
C THR A 447 -6.52 -11.98 -14.42
N LYS A 448 -5.43 -12.59 -13.91
CA LYS A 448 -4.14 -11.93 -13.76
C LYS A 448 -3.35 -12.01 -15.06
N VAL A 449 -3.05 -10.87 -15.66
CA VAL A 449 -2.11 -10.84 -16.81
C VAL A 449 -0.69 -11.06 -16.31
N ILE A 450 -0.01 -12.04 -16.90
CA ILE A 450 1.39 -12.38 -16.56
C ILE A 450 2.35 -11.58 -17.43
N ARG A 451 2.06 -11.51 -18.73
CA ARG A 451 2.91 -10.87 -19.75
C ARG A 451 2.14 -10.56 -21.03
N THR A 452 2.76 -9.75 -21.86
CA THR A 452 2.39 -9.60 -23.27
C THR A 452 3.17 -10.62 -24.12
N LEU A 453 2.54 -11.07 -25.20
CA LEU A 453 3.16 -11.91 -26.22
C LEU A 453 3.45 -11.06 -27.44
N ARG A 454 4.65 -11.20 -28.02
CA ARG A 454 5.06 -10.37 -29.16
C ARG A 454 5.88 -11.14 -30.17
N THR A 455 5.80 -10.69 -31.41
CA THR A 455 6.73 -11.03 -32.49
C THR A 455 7.50 -9.76 -32.83
N ASN A 456 8.80 -9.73 -32.53
CA ASN A 456 9.62 -8.51 -32.63
C ASN A 456 9.02 -7.37 -31.79
N SER A 457 8.68 -6.23 -32.42
CA SER A 457 8.07 -5.05 -31.80
C SER A 457 6.55 -5.11 -31.67
N THR A 458 5.89 -6.06 -32.33
CA THR A 458 4.42 -6.13 -32.39
C THR A 458 3.89 -7.10 -31.35
N VAL A 459 3.10 -6.61 -30.40
CA VAL A 459 2.33 -7.43 -29.46
C VAL A 459 1.19 -8.13 -30.21
N THR A 460 1.01 -9.43 -29.97
CA THR A 460 -0.01 -10.28 -30.60
C THR A 460 -1.12 -10.70 -29.64
N GLY A 461 -0.91 -10.51 -28.34
CA GLY A 461 -1.87 -10.88 -27.30
C GLY A 461 -1.28 -10.79 -25.90
N VAL A 462 -2.01 -11.32 -24.93
CA VAL A 462 -1.59 -11.42 -23.53
C VAL A 462 -1.70 -12.86 -23.04
N GLU A 463 -0.80 -13.26 -22.15
CA GLU A 463 -0.91 -14.49 -21.38
C GLU A 463 -1.49 -14.16 -20.01
N VAL A 464 -2.52 -14.91 -19.61
CA VAL A 464 -3.26 -14.71 -18.36
C VAL A 464 -3.26 -15.97 -17.51
N GLU A 465 -3.34 -15.77 -16.20
CA GLU A 465 -3.66 -16.78 -15.19
C GLU A 465 -5.09 -16.55 -14.72
N LEU A 466 -5.92 -17.58 -14.84
CA LEU A 466 -7.30 -17.58 -14.41
C LEU A 466 -7.40 -17.94 -12.91
N GLU A 467 -8.58 -17.79 -12.33
CA GLU A 467 -8.84 -18.07 -10.91
C GLU A 467 -8.45 -19.49 -10.45
N ASP A 468 -8.60 -20.48 -11.34
CA ASP A 468 -8.23 -21.87 -11.10
C ASP A 468 -6.71 -22.14 -11.30
N GLY A 469 -5.94 -21.09 -11.59
CA GLY A 469 -4.51 -21.13 -11.90
C GLY A 469 -4.19 -21.45 -13.36
N ALA A 470 -5.19 -21.74 -14.21
CA ALA A 470 -4.95 -22.15 -15.58
C ALA A 470 -4.39 -20.99 -16.42
N ARG A 471 -3.47 -21.33 -17.33
CA ARG A 471 -2.88 -20.37 -18.27
C ARG A 471 -3.66 -20.33 -19.58
N GLN A 472 -3.95 -19.11 -20.05
CA GLN A 472 -4.63 -18.88 -21.33
C GLN A 472 -3.99 -17.72 -22.09
N ILE A 473 -3.96 -17.81 -23.42
CA ILE A 473 -3.56 -16.73 -24.33
C ILE A 473 -4.83 -16.08 -24.89
N ILE A 474 -4.90 -14.75 -24.82
CA ILE A 474 -5.95 -13.96 -25.46
C ILE A 474 -5.29 -13.07 -26.52
N ASN A 475 -5.62 -13.32 -27.79
CA ASN A 475 -5.04 -12.59 -28.90
C ASN A 475 -5.78 -11.27 -29.15
N ILE A 476 -5.06 -10.30 -29.71
CA ILE A 476 -5.67 -9.09 -30.28
C ILE A 476 -5.97 -9.29 -31.77
N ASN A 477 -6.87 -8.47 -32.32
CA ASN A 477 -7.08 -8.37 -33.76
C ASN A 477 -5.83 -7.84 -34.47
N GLN A 478 -5.75 -8.04 -35.79
CA GLN A 478 -4.72 -7.40 -36.59
C GLN A 478 -4.83 -5.87 -36.46
N GLY A 479 -3.74 -5.20 -36.09
CA GLY A 479 -3.73 -3.76 -35.79
C GLY A 479 -4.28 -3.39 -34.40
N GLY A 480 -4.67 -4.38 -33.60
CA GLY A 480 -5.12 -4.19 -32.23
C GLY A 480 -4.00 -3.72 -31.30
N LYS A 481 -4.39 -3.29 -30.10
CA LYS A 481 -3.50 -2.68 -29.11
C LYS A 481 -3.68 -3.30 -27.73
N VAL A 482 -2.61 -3.30 -26.95
CA VAL A 482 -2.65 -3.65 -25.52
C VAL A 482 -2.34 -2.40 -24.72
N ILE A 483 -3.18 -2.10 -23.72
CA ILE A 483 -3.00 -0.98 -22.81
C ILE A 483 -2.80 -1.54 -21.40
N LEU A 484 -1.61 -1.34 -20.83
CA LEU A 484 -1.33 -1.66 -19.45
C LEU A 484 -1.87 -0.54 -18.56
N ALA A 485 -2.85 -0.87 -17.74
CA ALA A 485 -3.44 -0.02 -16.71
C ALA A 485 -3.41 -0.73 -15.34
N ALA A 486 -2.39 -1.58 -15.12
CA ALA A 486 -2.28 -2.46 -13.97
C ALA A 486 -1.73 -1.74 -12.72
N GLY A 487 -1.28 -0.49 -12.87
CA GLY A 487 -0.74 0.34 -11.81
C GLY A 487 0.78 0.30 -11.74
N ALA A 488 1.35 1.32 -11.10
CA ALA A 488 2.79 1.58 -11.06
C ALA A 488 3.64 0.39 -10.56
N MET A 489 3.09 -0.49 -9.73
CA MET A 489 3.84 -1.65 -9.21
C MET A 489 3.61 -2.94 -10.00
N SER A 490 2.59 -3.02 -10.87
CA SER A 490 2.24 -4.24 -11.60
C SER A 490 2.47 -4.14 -13.11
N SER A 491 2.31 -2.96 -13.72
CA SER A 491 2.66 -2.74 -15.13
C SER A 491 4.15 -3.04 -15.40
N PRO A 492 5.11 -2.61 -14.56
CA PRO A 492 6.51 -3.03 -14.69
C PRO A 492 6.73 -4.54 -14.67
N ARG A 493 6.05 -5.29 -13.79
CA ARG A 493 6.13 -6.75 -13.74
C ARG A 493 5.74 -7.39 -15.07
N ILE A 494 4.64 -6.91 -15.67
CA ILE A 494 4.18 -7.40 -16.97
C ILE A 494 5.24 -7.11 -18.05
N LEU A 495 5.88 -5.94 -18.01
CA LEU A 495 6.97 -5.58 -18.93
C LEU A 495 8.20 -6.48 -18.73
N PHE A 496 8.66 -6.68 -17.50
CA PHE A 496 9.79 -7.58 -17.20
C PHE A 496 9.52 -9.00 -17.71
N ASN A 497 8.32 -9.54 -17.44
CA ASN A 497 7.88 -10.84 -17.94
C ASN A 497 7.69 -10.89 -19.48
N SER A 498 7.69 -9.74 -20.15
CA SER A 498 7.61 -9.61 -21.61
C SER A 498 9.00 -9.40 -22.28
N GLY A 499 10.08 -9.44 -21.49
CA GLY A 499 11.43 -9.12 -21.95
C GLY A 499 11.59 -7.64 -22.33
N ILE A 500 10.97 -6.75 -21.55
CA ILE A 500 11.03 -5.29 -21.69
C ILE A 500 11.40 -4.69 -20.33
N GLY A 501 12.51 -3.96 -20.26
CA GLY A 501 13.03 -3.38 -19.02
C GLY A 501 14.55 -3.56 -18.89
N PRO A 502 15.12 -3.25 -17.72
CA PRO A 502 16.55 -3.41 -17.48
C PRO A 502 16.98 -4.88 -17.58
N ALA A 503 18.15 -5.13 -18.16
CA ALA A 503 18.63 -6.48 -18.45
C ALA A 503 18.80 -7.35 -17.18
N ASP A 504 19.17 -6.76 -16.04
CA ASP A 504 19.25 -7.44 -14.74
C ASP A 504 17.87 -7.94 -14.29
N GLN A 505 16.82 -7.12 -14.43
CA GLN A 505 15.45 -7.51 -14.07
C GLN A 505 14.91 -8.62 -14.99
N ILE A 506 15.17 -8.54 -16.30
CA ILE A 506 14.78 -9.60 -17.25
C ILE A 506 15.54 -10.90 -16.95
N ASN A 507 16.81 -10.82 -16.56
CA ASN A 507 17.58 -11.98 -16.15
C ASN A 507 17.02 -12.65 -14.88
N ILE A 508 16.53 -11.87 -13.90
CA ILE A 508 15.85 -12.44 -12.73
C ILE A 508 14.62 -13.26 -13.17
N VAL A 509 13.82 -12.75 -14.11
CA VAL A 509 12.70 -13.51 -14.68
C VAL A 509 13.18 -14.78 -15.37
N LYS A 510 14.25 -14.70 -16.18
CA LYS A 510 14.83 -15.83 -16.92
C LYS A 510 15.28 -16.97 -16.00
N SER A 511 15.85 -16.64 -14.84
CA SER A 511 16.31 -17.62 -13.85
C SER A 511 15.29 -17.93 -12.76
N GLY A 512 14.12 -17.28 -12.78
CA GLY A 512 13.11 -17.35 -11.73
C GLY A 512 12.15 -18.53 -11.85
N ASN A 513 11.15 -18.52 -10.98
CA ASN A 513 10.16 -19.60 -10.81
C ASN A 513 8.80 -19.29 -11.45
N THR A 514 8.67 -18.17 -12.18
CA THR A 514 7.39 -17.66 -12.72
C THR A 514 6.79 -18.52 -13.85
N GLY A 515 7.54 -19.49 -14.37
CA GLY A 515 7.13 -20.34 -15.49
C GLY A 515 6.99 -19.59 -16.82
N VAL A 516 7.52 -18.37 -16.91
CA VAL A 516 7.44 -17.52 -18.11
C VAL A 516 8.51 -17.90 -19.13
N THR A 517 8.12 -18.13 -20.37
CA THR A 517 9.06 -18.33 -21.48
C THR A 517 9.39 -17.00 -22.17
N LEU A 518 10.46 -16.32 -21.75
CA LEU A 518 10.86 -15.03 -22.34
C LEU A 518 11.14 -15.11 -23.86
N PRO A 519 10.97 -13.99 -24.60
CA PRO A 519 11.45 -13.91 -25.97
C PRO A 519 12.97 -14.10 -26.02
N PRO A 520 13.54 -14.48 -27.19
CA PRO A 520 14.99 -14.57 -27.37
C PRO A 520 15.69 -13.28 -26.91
N GLU A 521 16.87 -13.43 -26.31
CA GLU A 521 17.62 -12.30 -25.74
C GLU A 521 17.92 -11.21 -26.78
N SER A 522 18.11 -11.59 -28.04
CA SER A 522 18.27 -10.67 -29.17
C SER A 522 17.04 -9.80 -29.47
N GLN A 523 15.89 -10.12 -28.89
CA GLN A 523 14.65 -9.35 -29.01
C GLN A 523 14.32 -8.56 -27.75
N TRP A 524 15.09 -8.66 -26.66
CA TRP A 524 14.82 -7.89 -25.44
C TRP A 524 14.87 -6.39 -25.72
N ILE A 525 13.98 -5.63 -25.09
CA ILE A 525 13.91 -4.18 -25.23
C ILE A 525 14.41 -3.57 -23.92
N ASN A 526 15.62 -3.00 -23.96
CA ASN A 526 16.20 -2.35 -22.79
C ASN A 526 15.53 -0.99 -22.59
N LEU A 527 14.80 -0.84 -21.49
CA LEU A 527 14.14 0.39 -21.06
C LEU A 527 14.35 0.60 -19.56
N PRO A 528 14.36 1.85 -19.06
CA PRO A 528 14.51 2.17 -17.64
C PRO A 528 13.23 1.92 -16.83
N VAL A 529 12.57 0.77 -17.05
CA VAL A 529 11.38 0.36 -16.30
C VAL A 529 11.77 0.15 -14.84
N GLY A 530 11.04 0.78 -13.93
CA GLY A 530 11.19 0.62 -12.48
C GLY A 530 11.53 1.89 -11.72
N PHE A 531 11.98 2.97 -12.37
CA PHE A 531 12.21 4.26 -11.68
C PHE A 531 10.98 4.67 -10.88
N VAL A 532 11.10 5.11 -9.63
CA VAL A 532 9.90 5.45 -8.85
C VAL A 532 10.06 6.72 -8.03
N ARG A 533 8.96 7.47 -7.94
CA ARG A 533 8.74 8.53 -6.96
C ARG A 533 7.47 8.21 -6.18
N ASP A 534 7.42 8.65 -4.92
CA ASP A 534 6.22 8.61 -4.09
C ASP A 534 6.23 9.81 -3.14
N HIS A 535 5.08 10.12 -2.54
CA HIS A 535 5.06 10.97 -1.36
C HIS A 535 5.80 10.28 -0.21
N ALA A 536 6.58 11.04 0.54
CA ALA A 536 7.15 10.58 1.80
C ALA A 536 6.39 11.19 2.96
N LEU A 537 5.94 10.34 3.89
CA LEU A 537 5.04 10.73 4.96
C LEU A 537 5.75 10.83 6.32
N ILE A 538 5.52 11.94 7.04
CA ILE A 538 5.95 12.13 8.44
C ILE A 538 4.73 12.52 9.28
N SER A 539 4.53 11.87 10.41
CA SER A 539 3.41 12.16 11.31
C SER A 539 3.88 12.91 12.55
N VAL A 540 3.10 13.92 12.95
CA VAL A 540 3.28 14.61 14.23
C VAL A 540 1.93 14.80 14.92
N ASN A 541 1.95 14.85 16.25
CA ASN A 541 0.74 14.91 17.07
C ASN A 541 0.73 16.18 17.92
N PHE A 542 -0.47 16.71 18.17
CA PHE A 542 -0.70 17.91 18.96
C PHE A 542 -1.81 17.67 19.98
N ASN A 543 -1.65 18.21 21.18
CA ASN A 543 -2.74 18.35 22.14
C ASN A 543 -3.61 19.56 21.77
N VAL A 544 -4.92 19.43 21.93
CA VAL A 544 -5.87 20.54 21.80
C VAL A 544 -5.96 21.32 23.11
N THR A 545 -5.76 22.63 23.06
CA THR A 545 -5.63 23.46 24.27
C THR A 545 -6.96 23.81 24.94
N ALA A 546 -8.08 23.76 24.20
CA ALA A 546 -9.42 24.15 24.68
C ALA A 546 -10.42 22.98 24.76
N GLY A 547 -9.94 21.74 24.72
CA GLY A 547 -10.78 20.54 24.71
C GLY A 547 -11.39 20.23 23.33
N MET A 548 -11.49 18.95 23.00
CA MET A 548 -12.08 18.44 21.76
C MET A 548 -12.62 17.04 21.98
N THR A 549 -13.84 16.79 21.52
CA THR A 549 -14.44 15.45 21.47
C THR A 549 -14.65 15.05 20.03
N ILE A 550 -14.33 13.79 19.72
CA ILE A 550 -14.59 13.19 18.42
C ILE A 550 -15.57 12.03 18.55
N MET A 551 -16.15 11.64 17.43
CA MET A 551 -16.95 10.44 17.30
C MET A 551 -16.13 9.18 17.65
N GLY A 552 -16.76 8.24 18.35
CA GLY A 552 -16.14 6.94 18.66
C GLY A 552 -15.96 6.08 17.41
N ALA A 553 -14.89 5.29 17.37
CA ALA A 553 -14.57 4.41 16.23
C ALA A 553 -15.70 3.40 15.92
N ASP A 554 -16.40 2.93 16.96
CA ASP A 554 -17.52 1.99 16.84
C ASP A 554 -18.69 2.55 16.02
N GLU A 555 -18.86 3.88 15.95
CA GLU A 555 -19.95 4.49 15.17
C GLU A 555 -19.75 4.30 13.66
N PHE A 556 -18.53 3.96 13.22
CA PHE A 556 -18.24 3.66 11.82
C PHE A 556 -18.55 2.20 11.47
N THR A 557 -18.12 1.25 12.31
CA THR A 557 -18.27 -0.20 12.07
C THR A 557 -19.59 -0.77 12.56
N SER A 558 -20.14 -0.20 13.64
CA SER A 558 -21.41 -0.58 14.29
C SER A 558 -22.29 0.67 14.51
N PRO A 559 -22.72 1.34 13.43
CA PRO A 559 -23.40 2.64 13.52
C PRO A 559 -24.71 2.57 14.30
N SER A 560 -25.02 3.64 15.03
CA SER A 560 -26.32 3.85 15.66
C SER A 560 -27.45 3.95 14.63
N ASN A 561 -28.70 3.79 15.06
CA ASN A 561 -29.87 3.98 14.19
C ASN A 561 -29.95 5.41 13.61
N MET A 562 -29.46 6.42 14.35
CA MET A 562 -29.40 7.79 13.86
C MET A 562 -28.42 7.91 12.69
N THR A 563 -27.20 7.39 12.85
CA THR A 563 -26.18 7.41 11.80
C THR A 563 -26.61 6.62 10.56
N LYS A 564 -27.23 5.45 10.75
CA LYS A 564 -27.84 4.68 9.65
C LYS A 564 -28.93 5.48 8.93
N SER A 565 -29.79 6.17 9.68
CA SER A 565 -30.87 6.98 9.10
C SER A 565 -30.33 8.17 8.30
N LEU A 566 -29.28 8.84 8.77
CA LEU A 566 -28.63 9.90 8.01
C LEU A 566 -28.00 9.35 6.73
N TYR A 567 -27.26 8.25 6.85
CA TYR A 567 -26.55 7.64 5.73
C TYR A 567 -27.48 7.09 4.65
N ALA A 568 -28.65 6.59 5.02
CA ALA A 568 -29.70 6.19 4.06
C ALA A 568 -30.17 7.34 3.15
N HIS A 569 -29.93 8.59 3.54
CA HIS A 569 -30.21 9.79 2.73
C HIS A 569 -28.94 10.39 2.09
N GLY A 570 -27.81 9.67 2.13
CA GLY A 570 -26.51 10.15 1.63
C GLY A 570 -25.83 11.18 2.54
N ALA A 571 -26.23 11.24 3.81
CA ALA A 571 -25.76 12.24 4.77
C ALA A 571 -25.08 11.64 6.00
N GLY A 572 -24.48 12.48 6.83
CA GLY A 572 -23.94 12.08 8.13
C GLY A 572 -22.47 11.64 8.11
N PRO A 573 -21.95 11.16 9.25
CA PRO A 573 -20.52 10.90 9.42
C PRO A 573 -19.98 9.80 8.50
N LEU A 574 -20.81 8.82 8.12
CA LEU A 574 -20.45 7.73 7.21
C LEU A 574 -20.27 8.18 5.76
N ALA A 575 -20.87 9.31 5.36
CA ALA A 575 -20.71 9.88 4.01
C ALA A 575 -19.40 10.69 3.88
N GLN A 576 -18.63 10.86 4.96
CA GLN A 576 -17.41 11.67 4.98
C GLN A 576 -16.16 10.78 5.09
N SER A 577 -15.03 11.32 4.64
CA SER A 577 -13.71 10.74 4.89
C SER A 577 -13.29 10.89 6.36
N PHE A 578 -12.42 10.02 6.84
CA PHE A 578 -11.77 10.14 8.15
C PHE A 578 -10.93 11.41 8.31
N ASN A 579 -10.23 11.85 7.26
CA ASN A 579 -9.59 13.17 7.25
C ASN A 579 -10.65 14.26 7.38
N ARG A 580 -10.39 15.27 8.23
CA ARG A 580 -11.34 16.35 8.53
C ARG A 580 -10.86 17.72 8.07
N ALA A 581 -9.56 17.89 7.85
CA ALA A 581 -8.98 19.10 7.26
C ALA A 581 -7.74 18.76 6.44
N MET A 582 -7.38 19.68 5.55
CA MET A 582 -6.20 19.62 4.70
C MET A 582 -5.47 20.96 4.74
N SER A 583 -4.14 20.95 4.59
CA SER A 583 -3.38 22.19 4.37
C SER A 583 -2.26 21.99 3.36
N TYR A 584 -1.83 23.07 2.72
CA TYR A 584 -0.73 23.07 1.76
C TYR A 584 0.20 24.24 2.00
N THR A 585 1.49 24.01 1.83
CA THR A 585 2.49 25.07 1.70
C THR A 585 3.54 24.71 0.65
N THR A 586 4.06 25.70 -0.06
CA THR A 586 5.15 25.51 -1.03
C THR A 586 6.45 26.03 -0.41
N ILE A 587 7.45 25.18 -0.29
CA ILE A 587 8.79 25.55 0.14
C ILE A 587 9.65 25.79 -1.09
N THR A 588 10.32 26.93 -1.16
CA THR A 588 11.26 27.27 -2.22
C THR A 588 12.67 27.29 -1.63
N ASN A 589 13.59 26.51 -2.18
CA ASN A 589 14.99 26.52 -1.73
C ASN A 589 15.76 27.71 -2.34
N ASP A 590 17.03 27.87 -1.95
CA ASP A 590 17.88 28.97 -2.42
C ASP A 590 18.16 28.93 -3.93
N GLU A 591 17.97 27.78 -4.58
CA GLU A 591 18.12 27.57 -6.02
C GLU A 591 16.82 27.86 -6.80
N GLY A 592 15.73 28.20 -6.10
CA GLY A 592 14.42 28.45 -6.69
C GLY A 592 13.60 27.18 -6.96
N HIS A 593 14.09 26.00 -6.56
CA HIS A 593 13.35 24.75 -6.65
C HIS A 593 12.21 24.74 -5.63
N LYS A 594 11.03 24.32 -6.08
CA LYS A 594 9.80 24.32 -5.28
C LYS A 594 9.40 22.91 -4.93
N THR A 595 9.12 22.67 -3.65
CA THR A 595 8.51 21.42 -3.17
C THR A 595 7.22 21.76 -2.44
N VAL A 596 6.12 21.11 -2.82
CA VAL A 596 4.83 21.29 -2.14
C VAL A 596 4.70 20.29 -0.99
N ILE A 597 4.28 20.78 0.17
CA ILE A 597 3.98 19.98 1.35
C ILE A 597 2.47 19.97 1.58
N GLN A 598 1.89 18.78 1.59
CA GLN A 598 0.48 18.54 1.89
C GLN A 598 0.35 17.96 3.30
N ASN A 599 -0.62 18.44 4.08
CA ASN A 599 -0.97 17.83 5.37
C ASN A 599 -2.37 17.22 5.33
N HIS A 600 -2.48 15.96 5.75
CA HIS A 600 -3.75 15.35 6.13
C HIS A 600 -3.97 15.52 7.63
N ILE A 601 -5.13 16.04 8.02
CA ILE A 601 -5.40 16.41 9.41
C ILE A 601 -6.63 15.65 9.91
N TYR A 602 -6.42 14.90 10.99
CA TYR A 602 -7.41 14.00 11.57
C TYR A 602 -7.19 13.83 13.07
N SER A 603 -8.08 13.09 13.72
CA SER A 603 -7.93 12.70 15.11
C SER A 603 -8.36 11.25 15.32
N ARG A 604 -7.69 10.56 16.25
CA ARG A 604 -8.04 9.19 16.70
C ARG A 604 -8.47 9.14 18.16
N ALA A 605 -8.36 10.26 18.89
CA ALA A 605 -8.70 10.33 20.30
C ALA A 605 -9.12 11.75 20.68
N ASN A 606 -9.91 11.86 21.74
CA ASN A 606 -10.28 13.14 22.29
C ASN A 606 -9.03 13.97 22.64
N ASN A 607 -9.13 15.28 22.46
CA ASN A 607 -8.09 16.26 22.77
C ASN A 607 -6.76 16.10 22.01
N THR A 608 -6.67 15.27 20.97
CA THR A 608 -5.46 15.17 20.14
C THR A 608 -5.77 15.35 18.66
N ILE A 609 -4.88 15.99 17.91
CA ILE A 609 -4.94 16.09 16.45
C ILE A 609 -3.61 15.65 15.86
N SER A 610 -3.67 14.82 14.83
CA SER A 610 -2.52 14.35 14.07
C SER A 610 -2.43 15.09 12.75
N PHE A 611 -1.21 15.48 12.38
CA PHE A 611 -0.88 16.04 11.07
C PHE A 611 0.05 15.04 10.39
N LEU A 612 -0.39 14.53 9.26
CA LEU A 612 0.40 13.67 8.39
C LEU A 612 0.91 14.51 7.24
N PHE A 613 2.19 14.87 7.32
CA PHE A 613 2.90 15.65 6.32
C PHE A 613 3.31 14.74 5.17
N ALA A 614 3.16 15.23 3.94
CA ALA A 614 3.56 14.57 2.72
C ALA A 614 4.42 15.53 1.88
N THR A 615 5.62 15.10 1.46
CA THR A 615 6.29 15.74 0.32
C THR A 615 5.56 15.36 -0.96
N THR A 616 5.25 16.32 -1.83
CA THR A 616 4.43 16.09 -3.04
C THR A 616 5.13 16.60 -4.30
N HIS A 617 4.49 17.42 -5.13
CA HIS A 617 5.08 17.97 -6.35
C HIS A 617 6.46 18.58 -6.12
N GLY A 618 7.39 18.31 -7.04
CA GLY A 618 8.77 18.78 -6.96
C GLY A 618 9.63 18.02 -5.94
N VAL A 619 9.32 16.75 -5.64
CA VAL A 619 10.26 15.89 -4.91
C VAL A 619 11.43 15.46 -5.78
N THR A 620 12.58 15.30 -5.14
CA THR A 620 13.82 14.85 -5.78
C THR A 620 14.26 13.47 -5.29
N SER A 621 13.67 12.98 -4.19
CA SER A 621 13.81 11.61 -3.73
C SER A 621 13.25 10.65 -4.78
N THR A 622 14.02 9.61 -5.09
CA THR A 622 13.68 8.60 -6.09
C THR A 622 14.11 7.23 -5.59
N GLY A 623 13.49 6.21 -6.14
CA GLY A 623 13.81 4.82 -5.87
C GLY A 623 13.78 3.98 -7.15
N MET A 624 13.81 2.67 -6.95
CA MET A 624 13.76 1.70 -8.05
C MET A 624 12.90 0.51 -7.63
N LEU A 625 11.98 0.14 -8.51
CA LEU A 625 11.18 -1.06 -8.45
C LEU A 625 11.88 -2.15 -9.26
N GLY A 626 12.02 -3.33 -8.66
CA GLY A 626 12.48 -4.54 -9.33
C GLY A 626 11.48 -5.67 -9.25
N ILE A 627 11.94 -6.85 -9.64
CA ILE A 627 11.19 -8.10 -9.57
C ILE A 627 12.03 -9.18 -8.88
N THR A 628 11.38 -9.97 -8.04
CA THR A 628 11.95 -11.14 -7.37
C THR A 628 11.90 -12.38 -8.28
N PRO A 629 12.69 -13.44 -8.00
CA PRO A 629 12.60 -14.70 -8.74
C PRO A 629 11.21 -15.34 -8.78
N ASP A 630 10.38 -15.10 -7.76
CA ASP A 630 9.00 -15.62 -7.69
C ASP A 630 7.99 -14.74 -8.43
N GLY A 631 8.43 -13.60 -8.98
CA GLY A 631 7.60 -12.69 -9.76
C GLY A 631 6.87 -11.62 -8.94
N ASN A 632 7.15 -11.50 -7.65
CA ASN A 632 6.69 -10.34 -6.84
C ASN A 632 7.52 -9.11 -7.20
N THR A 633 6.93 -7.92 -7.13
CA THR A 633 7.72 -6.69 -7.25
C THR A 633 8.25 -6.25 -5.89
N GLU A 634 9.40 -5.57 -5.89
CA GLU A 634 10.08 -5.12 -4.67
C GLU A 634 10.76 -3.76 -4.86
N TRP A 635 10.99 -3.03 -3.76
CA TRP A 635 11.87 -1.86 -3.79
C TRP A 635 13.33 -2.32 -3.77
N THR A 636 14.01 -2.22 -4.91
CA THR A 636 15.47 -2.43 -4.97
C THR A 636 16.21 -1.19 -4.48
N VAL A 637 15.59 -0.01 -4.58
CA VAL A 637 16.02 1.24 -3.92
C VAL A 637 14.81 1.93 -3.32
N ASN A 638 14.89 2.31 -2.04
CA ASN A 638 13.80 2.96 -1.32
C ASN A 638 13.58 4.42 -1.80
N PRO A 639 12.34 4.84 -2.14
CA PRO A 639 12.10 6.17 -2.68
C PRO A 639 11.83 7.27 -1.63
N TYR A 640 11.76 6.95 -0.34
CA TYR A 640 11.16 7.85 0.65
C TYR A 640 12.18 8.76 1.33
N LEU A 641 12.04 10.07 1.10
CA LEU A 641 12.77 11.15 1.78
C LEU A 641 14.30 10.95 1.81
N THR A 642 14.85 10.48 0.70
CA THR A 642 16.29 10.18 0.56
C THR A 642 17.12 11.42 0.22
N SER A 643 16.53 12.41 -0.45
CA SER A 643 17.18 13.65 -0.85
C SER A 643 17.31 14.66 0.29
N GLU A 644 18.45 15.34 0.38
CA GLU A 644 18.68 16.44 1.33
C GLU A 644 17.77 17.65 1.07
N SER A 645 17.44 17.93 -0.20
CA SER A 645 16.53 19.02 -0.55
C SER A 645 15.12 18.75 -0.03
N ASP A 646 14.64 17.51 -0.18
CA ASP A 646 13.31 17.11 0.29
C ASP A 646 13.24 17.08 1.82
N LYS A 647 14.31 16.60 2.49
CA LYS A 647 14.44 16.67 3.96
C LYS A 647 14.39 18.11 4.44
N ALA A 648 15.09 19.03 3.79
CA ALA A 648 15.08 20.45 4.14
C ALA A 648 13.70 21.08 3.95
N ALA A 649 13.00 20.76 2.85
CA ALA A 649 11.65 21.24 2.61
C ALA A 649 10.65 20.72 3.66
N MET A 650 10.69 19.42 3.97
CA MET A 650 9.88 18.83 5.04
C MET A 650 10.20 19.46 6.41
N ALA A 651 11.49 19.69 6.71
CA ALA A 651 11.92 20.30 7.97
C ALA A 651 11.38 21.73 8.12
N ALA A 652 11.46 22.54 7.06
CA ALA A 652 10.95 23.90 7.06
C ALA A 652 9.43 23.95 7.30
N ALA A 653 8.65 23.08 6.65
CA ALA A 653 7.21 23.01 6.87
C ALA A 653 6.84 22.54 8.29
N LEU A 654 7.60 21.60 8.86
CA LEU A 654 7.45 21.19 10.26
C LEU A 654 7.78 22.34 11.22
N ASP A 655 8.87 23.07 10.99
CA ASP A 655 9.27 24.22 11.80
C ASP A 655 8.22 25.34 11.78
N ASP A 656 7.58 25.59 10.64
CA ASP A 656 6.45 26.52 10.52
C ASP A 656 5.29 26.12 11.45
N LEU A 657 4.86 24.85 11.43
CA LEU A 657 3.77 24.41 12.30
C LEU A 657 4.16 24.38 13.78
N LEU A 658 5.41 24.00 14.10
CA LEU A 658 5.92 24.06 15.46
C LEU A 658 5.91 25.51 15.98
N ALA A 659 6.30 26.48 15.16
CA ALA A 659 6.25 27.89 15.51
C ALA A 659 4.81 28.38 15.77
N ILE A 660 3.83 27.94 14.97
CA ILE A 660 2.41 28.25 15.23
C ILE A 660 1.94 27.61 16.54
N SER A 661 2.32 26.37 16.82
CA SER A 661 1.94 25.65 18.04
C SER A 661 2.51 26.24 19.33
N ARG A 662 3.61 27.00 19.25
CA ARG A 662 4.28 27.64 20.39
C ARG A 662 3.72 29.02 20.75
N ARG A 663 2.79 29.54 19.95
CA ARG A 663 2.18 30.87 20.22
C ARG A 663 1.31 30.82 21.48
N PRO A 664 1.27 31.88 22.30
CA PRO A 664 0.49 31.90 23.55
C PRO A 664 -0.99 31.56 23.40
N ASN A 665 -1.58 31.85 22.23
CA ASN A 665 -2.99 31.65 21.91
C ASN A 665 -3.21 30.52 20.88
N SER A 666 -2.24 29.62 20.70
CA SER A 666 -2.40 28.50 19.77
C SER A 666 -3.49 27.54 20.25
N THR A 667 -4.31 27.04 19.32
CA THR A 667 -5.31 26.01 19.62
C THR A 667 -4.69 24.61 19.77
N LEU A 668 -3.42 24.47 19.39
CA LEU A 668 -2.67 23.22 19.40
C LEU A 668 -1.31 23.42 20.07
N SER A 669 -0.89 22.44 20.87
CA SER A 669 0.47 22.37 21.42
C SER A 669 1.13 21.05 21.04
N TYR A 670 2.34 21.10 20.50
CA TYR A 670 3.07 19.93 20.03
C TYR A 670 3.28 18.87 21.13
N ILE A 671 3.05 17.59 20.79
CA ILE A 671 3.35 16.44 21.65
C ILE A 671 4.76 15.96 21.33
N GLY A 672 5.74 16.52 22.01
CA GLY A 672 7.15 16.16 21.92
C GLY A 672 8.03 17.14 22.68
N PRO A 673 9.37 17.05 22.54
CA PRO A 673 10.29 17.96 23.20
C PRO A 673 9.99 19.42 22.84
N SER A 674 9.98 20.32 23.83
CA SER A 674 9.65 21.74 23.61
C SER A 674 10.63 22.43 22.65
N ASN A 675 11.88 21.96 22.60
CA ASN A 675 12.95 22.42 21.72
C ASN A 675 13.06 21.65 20.39
N ALA A 676 12.11 20.78 20.05
CA ALA A 676 12.13 20.03 18.80
C ALA A 676 12.19 20.98 17.58
N THR A 677 12.94 20.59 16.57
CA THR A 677 12.95 21.22 15.24
C THR A 677 12.44 20.22 14.20
N GLY A 678 12.04 20.70 13.03
CA GLY A 678 11.67 19.86 11.89
C GLY A 678 12.79 18.86 11.55
N ALA A 679 14.05 19.32 11.55
CA ALA A 679 15.21 18.47 11.36
C ALA A 679 15.32 17.36 12.43
N SER A 680 15.10 17.69 13.72
CA SER A 680 15.13 16.68 14.79
C SER A 680 14.01 15.65 14.67
N ILE A 681 12.83 16.07 14.18
CA ILE A 681 11.67 15.19 13.96
C ILE A 681 11.96 14.20 12.84
N ILE A 682 12.47 14.70 11.70
CA ILE A 682 12.86 13.86 10.55
C ILE A 682 13.95 12.87 10.96
N ALA A 683 14.95 13.29 11.73
CA ALA A 683 16.01 12.41 12.20
C ALA A 683 15.51 11.31 13.16
N SER A 684 14.39 11.55 13.86
CA SER A 684 13.85 10.63 14.86
C SER A 684 12.83 9.62 14.31
N GLN A 685 12.41 9.75 13.04
CA GLN A 685 11.33 8.96 12.47
C GLN A 685 11.65 8.51 11.04
N ALA A 686 11.47 7.22 10.75
CA ALA A 686 11.53 6.73 9.38
C ALA A 686 10.28 7.18 8.60
N PRO A 687 10.42 7.74 7.38
CA PRO A 687 9.28 8.15 6.57
C PRO A 687 8.39 6.95 6.24
N ALA A 688 7.08 7.15 6.23
CA ALA A 688 6.12 6.15 5.74
C ALA A 688 5.84 6.36 4.25
N ALA A 689 5.41 5.29 3.58
CA ALA A 689 5.04 5.31 2.17
C ALA A 689 3.79 6.16 1.94
N GLY A 690 3.81 6.97 0.88
CA GLY A 690 2.66 7.71 0.38
C GLY A 690 1.60 6.81 -0.23
N THR A 691 2.01 5.67 -0.78
CA THR A 691 1.18 4.77 -1.60
C THR A 691 0.64 5.44 -2.88
N HIS A 692 1.38 6.44 -3.39
CA HIS A 692 1.07 7.28 -4.54
C HIS A 692 2.15 7.21 -5.63
N MET A 693 2.66 6.00 -5.87
CA MET A 693 3.83 5.79 -6.72
C MET A 693 3.61 6.20 -8.18
N THR A 694 4.60 6.92 -8.72
CA THR A 694 4.67 7.35 -10.13
C THR A 694 6.04 7.05 -10.74
N GLY A 695 6.16 7.18 -12.06
CA GLY A 695 7.43 7.14 -12.78
C GLY A 695 7.94 5.75 -13.21
N THR A 696 7.34 4.66 -12.76
CA THR A 696 7.84 3.28 -13.04
C THR A 696 7.85 2.91 -14.51
N THR A 697 7.06 3.62 -15.31
CA THR A 697 7.05 3.56 -16.77
C THR A 697 7.02 4.99 -17.32
N ILE A 698 7.88 5.86 -16.78
CA ILE A 698 7.87 7.31 -16.99
C ILE A 698 7.74 7.73 -18.46
N MET A 699 6.89 8.72 -18.70
CA MET A 699 6.69 9.34 -20.00
C MET A 699 7.71 10.43 -20.27
N GLY A 700 8.16 10.51 -21.53
CA GLY A 700 8.91 11.65 -22.02
C GLY A 700 9.34 11.46 -23.47
N THR A 701 10.16 12.38 -23.96
CA THR A 701 10.60 12.40 -25.37
C THR A 701 11.97 11.75 -25.59
N ASP A 702 12.71 11.50 -24.52
CA ASP A 702 14.04 10.88 -24.53
C ASP A 702 13.92 9.35 -24.45
N ASP A 703 13.83 8.75 -25.64
CA ASP A 703 13.71 7.31 -25.89
C ASP A 703 14.70 6.46 -25.05
N GLY A 704 14.16 5.67 -24.12
CA GLY A 704 14.93 4.80 -23.24
C GLY A 704 15.74 3.71 -23.96
N THR A 705 15.34 3.31 -25.18
CA THR A 705 16.12 2.36 -25.99
C THR A 705 17.43 2.96 -26.49
N LYS A 706 17.57 4.29 -26.39
CA LYS A 706 18.74 5.08 -26.79
C LYS A 706 19.43 5.72 -25.58
N ASN A 707 19.35 5.07 -24.42
CA ASN A 707 19.88 5.57 -23.13
C ASN A 707 19.19 6.83 -22.60
N GLY A 708 17.97 7.11 -23.05
CA GLY A 708 17.09 8.08 -22.39
C GLY A 708 16.48 7.52 -21.10
N SER A 709 15.72 8.37 -20.41
CA SER A 709 15.01 8.04 -19.18
C SER A 709 13.56 7.58 -19.39
N SER A 710 13.01 7.75 -20.60
CA SER A 710 11.59 7.49 -20.87
C SER A 710 11.31 6.05 -21.26
N VAL A 711 10.27 5.47 -20.67
CA VAL A 711 9.72 4.14 -21.00
C VAL A 711 8.62 4.24 -22.05
N VAL A 712 7.77 5.28 -21.94
CA VAL A 712 6.72 5.55 -22.93
C VAL A 712 6.92 6.90 -23.59
N ASP A 713 6.51 6.98 -24.86
CA ASP A 713 6.48 8.23 -25.61
C ASP A 713 5.26 9.11 -25.23
N PRO A 714 5.16 10.36 -25.73
CA PRO A 714 4.02 11.23 -25.44
C PRO A 714 2.65 10.73 -25.92
N ASP A 715 2.58 9.64 -26.71
CA ASP A 715 1.32 8.97 -27.08
C ASP A 715 1.04 7.75 -26.19
N CYS A 716 1.73 7.67 -25.04
CA CYS A 716 1.69 6.57 -24.06
C CYS A 716 2.22 5.24 -24.59
N LYS A 717 2.87 5.21 -25.76
CA LYS A 717 3.35 3.96 -26.38
C LYS A 717 4.70 3.57 -25.80
N VAL A 718 4.86 2.30 -25.45
CA VAL A 718 6.14 1.76 -24.96
C VAL A 718 7.17 1.83 -26.09
N TYR A 719 8.31 2.49 -25.83
CA TYR A 719 9.39 2.59 -26.79
C TYR A 719 9.86 1.19 -27.25
N GLY A 720 10.19 1.04 -28.53
CA GLY A 720 10.56 -0.25 -29.11
C GLY A 720 9.38 -1.18 -29.44
N THR A 721 8.13 -0.74 -29.21
CA THR A 721 6.92 -1.49 -29.58
C THR A 721 6.03 -0.73 -30.56
N ASP A 722 5.17 -1.46 -31.27
CA ASP A 722 4.25 -0.88 -32.26
C ASP A 722 2.88 -0.53 -31.66
N ASN A 723 2.44 -1.32 -30.68
CA ASN A 723 1.05 -1.35 -30.24
C ASN A 723 0.86 -1.70 -28.74
N LEU A 724 1.89 -1.50 -27.93
CA LEU A 724 1.82 -1.61 -26.47
C LEU A 724 1.85 -0.22 -25.82
N PHE A 725 0.93 0.03 -24.91
CA PHE A 725 0.77 1.32 -24.24
C PHE A 725 0.74 1.13 -22.73
N VAL A 726 1.11 2.17 -21.98
CA VAL A 726 0.89 2.23 -20.52
C VAL A 726 0.07 3.47 -20.20
N VAL A 727 -1.06 3.28 -19.54
CA VAL A 727 -1.95 4.35 -19.07
C VAL A 727 -2.33 4.05 -17.62
N ASP A 728 -1.43 4.41 -16.71
CA ASP A 728 -1.63 4.38 -15.26
C ASP A 728 -0.64 5.35 -14.58
N ALA A 729 -0.60 5.35 -13.24
CA ALA A 729 0.28 6.23 -12.47
C ALA A 729 1.77 6.10 -12.82
N GLY A 730 2.22 4.95 -13.34
CA GLY A 730 3.61 4.70 -13.71
C GLY A 730 4.11 5.62 -14.82
N MET A 731 3.24 6.11 -15.72
CA MET A 731 3.64 7.02 -16.79
C MET A 731 3.87 8.47 -16.33
N HIS A 732 3.44 8.82 -15.12
CA HIS A 732 3.53 10.19 -14.62
C HIS A 732 4.99 10.55 -14.31
N PRO A 733 5.51 11.69 -14.82
CA PRO A 733 6.90 12.07 -14.63
C PRO A 733 7.19 12.65 -13.24
N ASP A 734 6.17 13.05 -12.50
CA ASP A 734 6.28 13.53 -11.12
C ASP A 734 5.15 12.96 -10.26
N VAL A 735 5.32 12.99 -8.95
CA VAL A 735 4.19 12.83 -8.04
C VAL A 735 3.39 14.16 -8.03
N PRO A 736 2.06 14.09 -8.07
CA PRO A 736 1.23 15.30 -8.09
C PRO A 736 1.20 16.01 -6.75
N THR A 737 0.77 17.27 -6.74
CA THR A 737 0.58 18.06 -5.51
C THR A 737 -0.41 17.44 -4.51
N GLY A 738 -1.41 16.72 -5.01
CA GLY A 738 -2.42 16.03 -4.20
C GLY A 738 -2.35 14.52 -4.31
N ASN A 739 -3.32 13.81 -3.76
CA ASN A 739 -3.40 12.36 -3.91
C ASN A 739 -3.63 11.98 -5.39
N THR A 740 -2.98 10.90 -5.85
CA THR A 740 -2.80 10.62 -7.29
C THR A 740 -4.05 10.31 -8.09
N GLN A 741 -5.17 9.92 -7.46
CA GLN A 741 -6.29 9.37 -8.21
C GLN A 741 -6.90 10.34 -9.24
N ALA A 742 -7.03 11.63 -8.90
CA ALA A 742 -7.68 12.61 -9.78
C ALA A 742 -6.83 12.88 -11.02
N ILE A 743 -5.54 13.18 -10.84
CA ILE A 743 -4.64 13.45 -11.97
C ILE A 743 -4.47 12.22 -12.88
N VAL A 744 -4.44 10.99 -12.33
CA VAL A 744 -4.34 9.76 -13.12
C VAL A 744 -5.57 9.57 -14.01
N MET A 745 -6.77 9.87 -13.51
CA MET A 745 -8.00 9.79 -14.30
C MET A 745 -8.10 10.91 -15.35
N VAL A 746 -7.66 12.12 -15.01
CA VAL A 746 -7.54 13.23 -15.98
C VAL A 746 -6.57 12.85 -17.10
N ALA A 747 -5.40 12.31 -16.75
CA ALA A 747 -4.40 11.86 -17.71
C ALA A 747 -4.93 10.69 -18.58
N ALA A 748 -5.76 9.80 -18.02
CA ALA A 748 -6.40 8.72 -18.77
C ALA A 748 -7.39 9.24 -19.83
N GLU A 749 -8.22 10.24 -19.50
CA GLU A 749 -9.10 10.92 -20.47
C GLU A 749 -8.35 11.61 -21.61
N HIS A 750 -7.11 12.05 -21.34
CA HIS A 750 -6.25 12.64 -22.36
C HIS A 750 -5.51 11.59 -23.19
N ALA A 751 -4.95 10.56 -22.53
CA ALA A 751 -4.22 9.46 -23.15
C ALA A 751 -5.03 8.78 -24.25
N VAL A 752 -6.31 8.49 -23.98
CA VAL A 752 -7.18 7.82 -24.95
C VAL A 752 -7.38 8.62 -26.24
N GLN A 753 -7.38 9.95 -26.16
CA GLN A 753 -7.46 10.80 -27.36
C GLN A 753 -6.21 10.63 -28.23
N LYS A 754 -5.03 10.60 -27.61
CA LYS A 754 -3.76 10.40 -28.32
C LYS A 754 -3.70 9.01 -28.95
N ILE A 755 -4.05 7.97 -28.19
CA ILE A 755 -4.02 6.58 -28.67
C ILE A 755 -4.98 6.39 -29.86
N LEU A 756 -6.18 6.97 -29.81
CA LEU A 756 -7.14 6.88 -30.93
C LEU A 756 -6.68 7.68 -32.16
N ALA A 757 -6.01 8.83 -31.96
CA ALA A 757 -5.50 9.65 -33.04
C ALA A 757 -4.45 8.91 -33.89
N LEU A 758 -3.69 7.98 -33.31
CA LEU A 758 -2.76 7.11 -34.04
C LEU A 758 -3.46 6.24 -35.11
N ASP A 759 -4.74 5.93 -34.90
CA ASP A 759 -5.58 5.16 -35.83
C ASP A 759 -6.41 6.05 -36.77
N GLY A 760 -6.21 7.37 -36.73
CA GLY A 760 -7.08 8.34 -37.41
C GLY A 760 -8.51 8.37 -36.85
N SER A 761 -8.73 7.84 -35.64
CA SER A 761 -10.00 7.87 -34.92
C SER A 761 -9.98 8.98 -33.86
N THR A 762 -11.14 9.49 -33.46
CA THR A 762 -11.25 10.45 -32.35
C THR A 762 -12.24 9.91 -31.32
N ALA A 763 -11.95 10.08 -30.03
CA ALA A 763 -12.93 9.69 -29.01
C ALA A 763 -14.12 10.65 -29.04
N SER A 764 -15.27 10.15 -28.59
CA SER A 764 -16.52 10.90 -28.57
C SER A 764 -16.39 12.19 -27.74
N ASN A 765 -16.82 13.32 -28.30
CA ASN A 765 -17.00 14.58 -27.55
C ASN A 765 -18.35 14.64 -26.83
N THR A 766 -19.10 13.53 -26.78
CA THR A 766 -20.47 13.53 -26.25
C THR A 766 -20.46 13.65 -24.72
N THR A 767 -21.06 14.72 -24.23
CA THR A 767 -21.28 14.96 -22.80
C THR A 767 -22.54 14.22 -22.35
N TYR A 768 -22.36 13.23 -21.47
CA TYR A 768 -23.47 12.59 -20.77
C TYR A 768 -23.56 13.22 -19.39
N ARG A 769 -24.66 13.94 -19.13
CA ARG A 769 -24.97 14.40 -17.79
C ARG A 769 -25.44 13.21 -16.95
N TRP A 770 -24.77 13.00 -15.82
CA TRP A 770 -25.22 12.07 -14.79
C TRP A 770 -26.66 12.42 -14.37
N ARG A 771 -27.56 11.43 -14.35
CA ARG A 771 -28.96 11.61 -13.94
C ARG A 771 -29.14 11.29 -12.47
#